data_AF-A0A2U3ENW8-F1
#
_entry.id   AF-A0A2U3ENW8-F1
#
_cell.length_a   1.000
_cell.length_b   1.000
_cell.length_c   1.000
_cell.angle_alpha   90.00
_cell.angle_beta   90.00
_cell.angle_gamma   90.00
#
_symmetry.space_group_name_H-M   'P 1'
#
loop_
_entity.id
_entity.type
_entity.pdbx_description
1 polymer ?
#
loop_
_entity_poly.entity_id
_entity_poly.type
_entity_poly.pdbx_seq_one_letter_code
_entity_poly.pdbx_strand_id
1 'polypeptide(L)'
;MSTHEPLNIIIPIGGVGSRFAKRGYRYPKPLINIVGRPMLLWLLDCLTLQPDDVVWIAVSEEVDEEFLIGQLVAKHLKGVEHNVLRLRHPTKGASETVTRRSAPQISMTRKYLDRKTVSLDCDTIYWNDILGQVRNMPTGQGGCFYFPDNGDKPIYSYIKTESSGGLDSIVDIQEKKAISNKANSGAYVFRTARELRSYASEVLDVRSINSQAVGEYFTSQLIAHMIQDGVPYVGLPIQKQDMSCVGTPEQLQEFLRHVKSAECKHPLALKKRRFCFDLDLTLVGVPAVAGDYSTCPPIDKNIRLVKQLYNAGHYIIIVCQSTHSIPQFDNANRSDIKHTARRMRTHHGNVGSVIADVGPITFAQLAAYDIPFHEVYFGKPYADVYIDDLAVNANLDTTREIGWLDQQGEAAPDHLETTGQIGHTNGHANGHTNGHKKAGMVAARDFNTIQVIDDKVIKSSKSEQILGEIWFYLHMPPEIANIFPTIHSMDFFAETGTFTITMDNCRGRTFSHMLVGRSITKGRFLSFLRGLHAIHTAKRVDKPGAEAQPSLQALLERDSRQRGDRPVDIYANYCDKLCRRYERHRDCYDALGPLAGSLFNRIHEFLDTYEAEGKGVHADVIHGDPVFSNAILSPDDSTVTFIDVRGQLGDALTTEGDIHYDLAKVLQSLCGYDHILFQSDNGHDLAEYASGDKPLLDEADDSLLSELTEYFFDFLRDTYSMHLHRKTLLRITASLIFSLIPLHRPELGAVFLRLCKETMDRANHMVGHMPNGSNGST
;
A
#
# COMPACT_ATOMS: atom_id res chain seq x y z
N MET A 1 4.41 -3.53 -39.45
CA MET A 1 3.65 -4.17 -38.36
C MET A 1 4.61 -5.11 -37.65
N SER A 2 4.87 -4.86 -36.37
CA SER A 2 5.86 -5.59 -35.55
C SER A 2 5.49 -7.08 -35.46
N THR A 3 6.46 -7.98 -35.70
CA THR A 3 6.29 -9.44 -35.77
C THR A 3 6.48 -10.14 -34.41
N HIS A 4 6.49 -9.39 -33.30
CA HIS A 4 6.80 -9.93 -31.97
C HIS A 4 5.59 -9.86 -31.02
N GLU A 5 5.43 -10.88 -30.18
CA GLU A 5 4.39 -10.94 -29.15
C GLU A 5 4.70 -9.92 -28.03
N PRO A 6 3.81 -8.96 -27.74
CA PRO A 6 4.02 -7.97 -26.68
C PRO A 6 3.89 -8.58 -25.30
N LEU A 7 4.81 -8.25 -24.39
CA LEU A 7 4.85 -8.78 -23.02
C LEU A 7 4.43 -7.75 -21.98
N ASN A 8 3.88 -8.24 -20.86
CA ASN A 8 3.82 -7.50 -19.61
C ASN A 8 4.99 -7.92 -18.73
N ILE A 9 5.79 -6.97 -18.25
CA ILE A 9 6.89 -7.23 -17.32
C ILE A 9 6.53 -6.60 -15.97
N ILE A 10 6.39 -7.40 -14.93
CA ILE A 10 6.06 -6.98 -13.57
C ILE A 10 7.32 -7.08 -12.70
N ILE A 11 7.67 -5.99 -12.03
CA ILE A 11 8.79 -5.92 -11.08
C ILE A 11 8.24 -5.49 -9.71
N PRO A 12 8.07 -6.43 -8.75
CA PRO A 12 7.64 -6.11 -7.39
C PRO A 12 8.78 -5.53 -6.54
N ILE A 13 8.53 -4.35 -5.97
CA ILE A 13 9.43 -3.53 -5.14
C ILE A 13 8.79 -3.28 -3.74
N GLY A 14 8.02 -4.23 -3.24
CA GLY A 14 7.31 -4.08 -1.95
C GLY A 14 8.09 -4.47 -0.69
N GLY A 15 9.30 -5.02 -0.82
CA GLY A 15 10.06 -5.51 0.33
C GLY A 15 10.75 -4.38 1.11
N VAL A 16 10.55 -4.34 2.44
CA VAL A 16 11.19 -3.37 3.37
C VAL A 16 12.72 -3.45 3.37
N GLY A 17 13.32 -4.51 2.79
CA GLY A 17 14.77 -4.63 2.70
C GLY A 17 15.45 -4.76 4.08
N SER A 18 14.76 -5.33 5.07
CA SER A 18 15.19 -5.36 6.48
C SER A 18 16.60 -5.91 6.71
N ARG A 19 17.05 -6.86 5.88
CA ARG A 19 18.42 -7.41 5.92
C ARG A 19 19.49 -6.35 5.59
N PHE A 20 19.21 -5.46 4.65
CA PHE A 20 20.08 -4.34 4.30
C PHE A 20 20.01 -3.24 5.38
N ALA A 21 18.81 -2.90 5.86
CA ALA A 21 18.64 -1.92 6.94
C ALA A 21 19.42 -2.32 8.21
N LYS A 22 19.38 -3.60 8.62
CA LYS A 22 20.16 -4.14 9.75
C LYS A 22 21.67 -4.00 9.58
N ARG A 23 22.17 -3.96 8.34
CA ARG A 23 23.59 -3.73 8.00
C ARG A 23 23.90 -2.24 7.76
N GLY A 24 22.97 -1.34 8.06
CA GLY A 24 23.16 0.12 7.98
C GLY A 24 22.97 0.74 6.60
N TYR A 25 22.37 0.03 5.64
CA TYR A 25 22.02 0.64 4.35
C TYR A 25 20.82 1.57 4.52
N ARG A 26 20.95 2.80 4.01
CA ARG A 26 19.93 3.86 4.12
C ARG A 26 18.86 3.81 3.04
N TYR A 27 19.21 3.39 1.83
CA TYR A 27 18.29 3.31 0.70
C TYR A 27 17.49 2.01 0.71
N PRO A 28 16.22 2.03 0.23
CA PRO A 28 15.48 0.80 0.02
C PRO A 28 16.21 -0.08 -0.99
N LYS A 29 16.05 -1.40 -0.86
CA LYS A 29 16.83 -2.40 -1.59
C LYS A 29 16.99 -2.11 -3.10
N PRO A 30 15.95 -1.75 -3.86
CA PRO A 30 16.10 -1.53 -5.31
C PRO A 30 16.87 -0.26 -5.69
N LEU A 31 17.06 0.64 -4.72
CA LEU A 31 17.84 1.88 -4.86
C LEU A 31 19.26 1.78 -4.29
N ILE A 32 19.64 0.61 -3.75
CA ILE A 32 21.02 0.39 -3.33
C ILE A 32 21.93 0.46 -4.56
N ASN A 33 22.97 1.29 -4.47
CA ASN A 33 23.92 1.47 -5.55
C ASN A 33 24.84 0.28 -5.70
N ILE A 34 25.07 -0.10 -6.96
CA ILE A 34 26.07 -1.04 -7.39
C ILE A 34 26.95 -0.29 -8.39
N VAL A 35 28.19 0.06 -7.97
CA VAL A 35 29.12 0.91 -8.74
C VAL A 35 28.45 2.20 -9.24
N GLY A 36 27.81 2.93 -8.32
CA GLY A 36 27.17 4.22 -8.60
C GLY A 36 25.85 4.17 -9.39
N ARG A 37 25.28 2.98 -9.62
CA ARG A 37 23.98 2.82 -10.29
C ARG A 37 23.01 1.99 -9.45
N PRO A 38 21.75 2.41 -9.26
CA PRO A 38 20.75 1.66 -8.51
C PRO A 38 20.53 0.24 -9.03
N MET A 39 20.38 -0.72 -8.11
CA MET A 39 20.09 -2.14 -8.39
C MET A 39 18.94 -2.33 -9.40
N LEU A 40 17.84 -1.58 -9.26
CA LEU A 40 16.71 -1.64 -10.20
C LEU A 40 17.12 -1.32 -11.65
N LEU A 41 18.00 -0.33 -11.84
CA LEU A 41 18.45 0.06 -13.18
C LEU A 41 19.39 -0.98 -13.79
N TRP A 42 20.12 -1.74 -12.98
CA TRP A 42 20.91 -2.87 -13.47
C TRP A 42 20.02 -3.96 -14.07
N LEU A 43 18.93 -4.31 -13.39
CA LEU A 43 17.94 -5.24 -13.94
C LEU A 43 17.38 -4.70 -15.26
N LEU A 44 16.88 -3.45 -15.28
CA LEU A 44 16.24 -2.87 -16.46
C LEU A 44 17.19 -2.75 -17.66
N ASP A 45 18.47 -2.40 -17.46
CA ASP A 45 19.47 -2.29 -18.53
C ASP A 45 19.78 -3.62 -19.20
N CYS A 46 19.61 -4.73 -18.49
CA CYS A 46 19.85 -6.07 -19.00
C CYS A 46 18.65 -6.66 -19.77
N LEU A 47 17.48 -6.02 -19.71
CA LEU A 47 16.29 -6.51 -20.40
C LEU A 47 16.24 -6.04 -21.85
N THR A 48 15.93 -6.96 -22.75
CA THR A 48 15.70 -6.74 -24.19
C THR A 48 14.25 -6.30 -24.46
N LEU A 49 13.90 -5.15 -23.88
CA LEU A 49 12.56 -4.57 -24.02
C LEU A 49 12.28 -4.15 -25.48
N GLN A 50 11.06 -4.44 -25.94
CA GLN A 50 10.53 -4.02 -27.24
C GLN A 50 9.57 -2.82 -27.07
N PRO A 51 9.33 -2.01 -28.12
CA PRO A 51 8.45 -0.84 -28.02
C PRO A 51 7.01 -1.13 -27.59
N ASP A 52 6.50 -2.33 -27.91
CA ASP A 52 5.13 -2.75 -27.60
C ASP A 52 4.98 -3.42 -26.21
N ASP A 53 6.10 -3.65 -25.52
CA ASP A 53 6.12 -4.19 -24.16
C ASP A 53 5.69 -3.13 -23.14
N VAL A 54 5.23 -3.61 -21.97
CA VAL A 54 4.84 -2.73 -20.86
C VAL A 54 5.52 -3.17 -19.58
N VAL A 55 6.16 -2.22 -18.89
CA VAL A 55 6.83 -2.46 -17.60
C VAL A 55 5.97 -1.93 -16.46
N TRP A 56 5.66 -2.80 -15.50
CA TRP A 56 4.85 -2.52 -14.32
C TRP A 56 5.74 -2.59 -13.08
N ILE A 57 5.90 -1.46 -12.38
CA ILE A 57 6.69 -1.37 -11.16
C ILE A 57 5.73 -1.26 -9.98
N ALA A 58 5.67 -2.29 -9.12
CA ALA A 58 4.81 -2.25 -7.94
C ALA A 58 5.60 -1.84 -6.70
N VAL A 59 5.32 -0.66 -6.15
CA VAL A 59 6.11 -0.01 -5.09
C VAL A 59 5.19 0.59 -4.04
N SER A 60 5.55 0.57 -2.76
CA SER A 60 4.75 1.25 -1.73
C SER A 60 4.70 2.76 -1.98
N GLU A 61 3.53 3.36 -1.77
CA GLU A 61 3.28 4.79 -1.98
C GLU A 61 4.28 5.65 -1.22
N GLU A 62 4.50 5.36 0.07
CA GLU A 62 5.49 6.03 0.93
C GLU A 62 6.90 6.04 0.33
N VAL A 63 7.33 4.92 -0.27
CA VAL A 63 8.68 4.79 -0.86
C VAL A 63 8.76 5.54 -2.20
N ASP A 64 7.70 5.52 -3.00
CA ASP A 64 7.68 6.29 -4.25
C ASP A 64 7.59 7.80 -3.99
N GLU A 65 6.89 8.23 -2.95
CA GLU A 65 6.85 9.64 -2.54
C GLU A 65 8.20 10.13 -2.01
N GLU A 66 8.87 9.33 -1.18
CA GLU A 66 10.17 9.69 -0.62
C GLU A 66 11.30 9.65 -1.67
N PHE A 67 11.31 8.63 -2.54
CA PHE A 67 12.44 8.38 -3.44
C PHE A 67 12.14 8.61 -4.94
N LEU A 68 10.90 8.94 -5.31
CA LEU A 68 10.49 9.26 -6.67
C LEU A 68 10.88 8.18 -7.70
N ILE A 69 10.71 6.90 -7.34
CA ILE A 69 11.08 5.74 -8.17
C ILE A 69 10.39 5.81 -9.52
N GLY A 70 9.14 6.26 -9.58
CA GLY A 70 8.43 6.42 -10.84
C GLY A 70 9.08 7.42 -11.79
N GLN A 71 9.61 8.54 -11.27
CA GLN A 71 10.35 9.50 -12.09
C GLN A 71 11.71 8.93 -12.54
N LEU A 72 12.37 8.16 -11.67
CA LEU A 72 13.62 7.47 -12.01
C LEU A 72 13.42 6.49 -13.18
N VAL A 73 12.36 5.68 -13.12
CA VAL A 73 11.99 4.73 -14.17
C VAL A 73 11.60 5.45 -15.45
N ALA A 74 10.77 6.50 -15.37
CA ALA A 74 10.34 7.29 -16.53
C ALA A 74 11.51 7.97 -17.26
N LYS A 75 12.49 8.48 -16.51
CA LYS A 75 13.71 9.07 -17.08
C LYS A 75 14.55 8.03 -17.81
N HIS A 76 14.54 6.78 -17.33
CA HIS A 76 15.39 5.70 -17.81
C HIS A 76 14.78 4.95 -19.00
N LEU A 77 13.51 4.55 -18.92
CA LEU A 77 12.78 3.80 -19.95
C LEU A 77 12.16 4.74 -20.99
N LYS A 78 12.99 5.25 -21.91
CA LYS A 78 12.52 6.06 -23.04
C LYS A 78 12.02 5.17 -24.18
N GLY A 79 10.75 5.33 -24.55
CA GLY A 79 10.15 4.63 -25.70
C GLY A 79 9.52 3.28 -25.39
N VAL A 80 9.38 2.93 -24.11
CA VAL A 80 8.63 1.75 -23.64
C VAL A 80 7.56 2.23 -22.66
N GLU A 81 6.34 1.72 -22.80
CA GLU A 81 5.24 2.04 -21.88
C GLU A 81 5.59 1.50 -20.49
N HIS A 82 5.44 2.33 -19.46
CA HIS A 82 5.72 1.93 -18.08
C HIS A 82 4.68 2.52 -17.12
N ASN A 83 4.32 1.74 -16.11
CA ASN A 83 3.29 2.06 -15.14
C ASN A 83 3.80 1.77 -13.73
N VAL A 84 3.67 2.74 -12.83
CA VAL A 84 4.11 2.62 -11.43
C VAL A 84 2.87 2.43 -10.57
N LEU A 85 2.75 1.23 -10.01
CA LEU A 85 1.64 0.82 -9.18
C LEU A 85 2.00 1.14 -7.73
N ARG A 86 1.51 2.29 -7.25
CA ARG A 86 1.69 2.76 -5.86
C ARG A 86 0.79 1.98 -4.93
N LEU A 87 1.40 1.26 -3.99
CA LEU A 87 0.71 0.45 -3.00
C LEU A 87 0.52 1.29 -1.76
N ARG A 88 -0.72 1.69 -1.49
CA ARG A 88 -1.08 2.52 -0.33
C ARG A 88 -0.77 1.87 1.02
N HIS A 89 -0.47 0.56 1.03
CA HIS A 89 -0.15 -0.18 2.24
C HIS A 89 1.04 -1.13 2.04
N PRO A 90 1.98 -1.21 3.00
CA PRO A 90 3.14 -2.08 2.91
C PRO A 90 2.74 -3.56 2.77
N THR A 91 3.44 -4.27 1.88
CA THR A 91 3.34 -5.73 1.71
C THR A 91 4.41 -6.41 2.57
N LYS A 92 4.19 -7.63 3.06
CA LYS A 92 5.21 -8.40 3.79
C LYS A 92 6.29 -9.00 2.85
N GLY A 93 6.26 -8.72 1.53
CA GLY A 93 7.30 -9.18 0.59
C GLY A 93 6.99 -8.98 -0.90
N ALA A 94 7.97 -9.28 -1.76
CA ALA A 94 7.85 -9.22 -3.23
C ALA A 94 6.77 -10.18 -3.75
N SER A 95 6.69 -11.37 -3.18
CA SER A 95 5.66 -12.33 -3.53
C SER A 95 4.28 -11.97 -2.96
N GLU A 96 4.16 -11.31 -1.80
CA GLU A 96 2.89 -10.67 -1.41
C GLU A 96 2.52 -9.54 -2.37
N THR A 97 3.48 -8.87 -3.00
CA THR A 97 3.20 -7.85 -4.02
C THR A 97 2.67 -8.48 -5.32
N VAL A 98 3.16 -9.66 -5.70
CA VAL A 98 2.63 -10.41 -6.85
C VAL A 98 1.29 -11.08 -6.52
N THR A 99 1.15 -11.67 -5.32
CA THR A 99 -0.01 -12.47 -4.88
C THR A 99 -1.15 -11.64 -4.27
N ARG A 100 -0.88 -10.57 -3.49
CA ARG A 100 -1.90 -9.69 -2.88
C ARG A 100 -2.43 -8.65 -3.86
N ARG A 101 -2.79 -9.10 -5.07
CA ARG A 101 -3.44 -8.29 -6.11
C ARG A 101 -2.73 -6.94 -6.39
N SER A 102 -1.39 -6.83 -6.28
CA SER A 102 -0.74 -5.51 -6.41
C SER A 102 -0.20 -5.18 -7.80
N ALA A 103 0.17 -6.18 -8.61
CA ALA A 103 0.68 -5.93 -9.96
C ALA A 103 -0.30 -6.27 -11.11
N PRO A 104 -1.00 -7.42 -11.11
CA PRO A 104 -1.88 -7.80 -12.23
C PRO A 104 -3.30 -7.23 -12.11
N GLN A 105 -3.71 -6.87 -10.89
CA GLN A 105 -5.05 -6.39 -10.58
C GLN A 105 -5.15 -4.87 -10.52
N ILE A 106 -4.05 -4.16 -10.22
CA ILE A 106 -4.13 -2.74 -9.85
C ILE A 106 -4.41 -1.85 -11.05
N SER A 107 -4.01 -2.13 -12.28
CA SER A 107 -4.35 -1.19 -13.37
C SER A 107 -4.20 -1.76 -14.77
N MET A 108 -4.20 -3.09 -14.92
CA MET A 108 -4.13 -3.70 -16.24
C MET A 108 -5.52 -3.65 -16.85
N THR A 109 -5.77 -2.61 -17.65
CA THR A 109 -6.99 -2.50 -18.48
C THR A 109 -7.16 -3.74 -19.35
N ARG A 110 -8.36 -3.93 -19.92
CA ARG A 110 -8.69 -5.10 -20.75
C ARG A 110 -7.67 -5.37 -21.88
N LYS A 111 -6.97 -4.32 -22.35
CA LYS A 111 -5.86 -4.36 -23.30
C LYS A 111 -4.67 -5.23 -22.87
N TYR A 112 -4.37 -5.31 -21.56
CA TYR A 112 -3.16 -5.98 -21.07
C TYR A 112 -3.43 -7.35 -20.43
N LEU A 113 -4.68 -7.63 -20.03
CA LEU A 113 -5.04 -8.85 -19.29
C LEU A 113 -4.75 -10.15 -20.05
N ASP A 114 -4.88 -10.12 -21.37
CA ASP A 114 -4.72 -11.31 -22.21
C ASP A 114 -3.27 -11.47 -22.72
N ARG A 115 -2.35 -10.58 -22.33
CA ARG A 115 -0.92 -10.67 -22.71
C ARG A 115 -0.15 -11.57 -21.74
N LYS A 116 0.86 -12.26 -22.28
CA LYS A 116 1.83 -13.04 -21.52
C LYS A 116 2.56 -12.14 -20.53
N THR A 117 2.70 -12.61 -19.30
CA THR A 117 3.14 -11.79 -18.17
C THR A 117 4.34 -12.41 -17.48
N VAL A 118 5.40 -11.64 -17.32
CA VAL A 118 6.66 -12.06 -16.70
C VAL A 118 6.82 -11.30 -15.39
N SER A 119 6.99 -12.00 -14.27
CA SER A 119 7.37 -11.42 -12.98
C SER A 119 8.86 -11.60 -12.77
N LEU A 120 9.57 -10.51 -12.50
CA LEU A 120 11.03 -10.50 -12.27
C LEU A 120 11.34 -9.90 -10.90
N ASP A 121 12.07 -10.64 -10.08
CA ASP A 121 12.56 -10.11 -8.82
C ASP A 121 13.57 -8.98 -9.05
N CYS A 122 13.44 -7.89 -8.29
CA CYS A 122 14.28 -6.69 -8.45
C CYS A 122 15.76 -6.88 -8.07
N ASP A 123 16.12 -8.06 -7.54
CA ASP A 123 17.43 -8.38 -6.98
C ASP A 123 18.19 -9.46 -7.74
N THR A 124 17.69 -9.87 -8.90
CA THR A 124 18.43 -10.74 -9.82
C THR A 124 18.77 -9.96 -11.08
N ILE A 125 20.06 -9.94 -11.43
CA ILE A 125 20.55 -9.41 -12.69
C ILE A 125 20.69 -10.58 -13.66
N TYR A 126 20.08 -10.48 -14.83
CA TYR A 126 20.17 -11.48 -15.90
C TYR A 126 21.16 -10.99 -16.96
N TRP A 127 22.11 -11.81 -17.39
CA TRP A 127 23.08 -11.45 -18.44
C TRP A 127 22.69 -11.97 -19.82
N ASN A 128 21.78 -12.95 -19.87
CA ASN A 128 21.21 -13.47 -21.10
C ASN A 128 19.86 -12.82 -21.42
N ASP A 129 19.48 -12.91 -22.69
CA ASP A 129 18.18 -12.46 -23.18
C ASP A 129 17.04 -13.37 -22.66
N ILE A 130 16.57 -13.10 -21.45
CA ILE A 130 15.46 -13.85 -20.85
C ILE A 130 14.13 -13.52 -21.54
N LEU A 131 13.89 -12.28 -21.97
CA LEU A 131 12.61 -11.91 -22.59
C LEU A 131 12.49 -12.51 -24.00
N GLY A 132 13.59 -12.60 -24.76
CA GLY A 132 13.64 -13.33 -26.01
C GLY A 132 13.34 -14.82 -25.83
N GLN A 133 13.88 -15.45 -24.78
CA GLN A 133 13.54 -16.83 -24.43
C GLN A 133 12.04 -16.98 -24.10
N VAL A 134 11.45 -16.03 -23.36
CA VAL A 134 10.01 -16.02 -23.08
C VAL A 134 9.15 -15.94 -24.34
N ARG A 135 9.57 -15.14 -25.33
CA ARG A 135 8.87 -15.04 -26.63
C ARG A 135 8.97 -16.31 -27.46
N ASN A 136 10.04 -17.08 -27.29
CA ASN A 136 10.26 -18.35 -27.97
C ASN A 136 9.65 -19.56 -27.23
N MET A 137 9.03 -19.36 -26.07
CA MET A 137 8.35 -20.43 -25.34
C MET A 137 7.19 -21.01 -26.14
N PRO A 138 6.88 -22.31 -25.98
CA PRO A 138 5.67 -22.89 -26.54
C PRO A 138 4.41 -22.12 -26.14
N THR A 139 3.51 -21.91 -27.10
CA THR A 139 2.26 -21.19 -26.88
C THR A 139 1.43 -21.85 -25.79
N GLY A 140 0.86 -21.05 -24.90
CA GLY A 140 -0.06 -21.54 -23.86
C GLY A 140 0.61 -22.24 -22.68
N GLN A 141 1.92 -22.07 -22.48
CA GLN A 141 2.63 -22.59 -21.30
C GLN A 141 3.13 -21.49 -20.38
N GLY A 142 3.03 -21.72 -19.07
CA GLY A 142 3.76 -20.96 -18.05
C GLY A 142 5.23 -21.39 -18.02
N GLY A 143 6.06 -20.62 -17.31
CA GLY A 143 7.50 -20.92 -17.25
C GLY A 143 8.14 -20.49 -15.94
N CYS A 144 9.16 -21.23 -15.52
CA CYS A 144 10.04 -20.81 -14.43
C CYS A 144 11.49 -20.90 -14.91
N PHE A 145 12.24 -19.81 -14.78
CA PHE A 145 13.67 -19.86 -15.02
C PHE A 145 14.38 -20.43 -13.79
N TYR A 146 15.30 -21.36 -14.02
CA TYR A 146 16.02 -22.05 -12.96
C TYR A 146 17.51 -22.17 -13.25
N PHE A 147 18.31 -22.32 -12.20
CA PHE A 147 19.74 -22.58 -12.28
C PHE A 147 20.10 -23.78 -11.38
N PRO A 148 21.21 -24.48 -11.66
CA PRO A 148 21.67 -25.57 -10.81
C PRO A 148 22.20 -25.02 -9.48
N ASP A 149 21.59 -25.45 -8.39
CA ASP A 149 22.01 -25.15 -7.01
C ASP A 149 22.30 -26.47 -6.27
N ASN A 150 23.56 -26.63 -5.86
CA ASN A 150 24.03 -27.78 -5.10
C ASN A 150 24.38 -27.39 -3.65
N GLY A 151 23.86 -26.26 -3.16
CA GLY A 151 24.12 -25.79 -1.79
C GLY A 151 23.40 -26.60 -0.71
N ASP A 152 23.95 -26.57 0.51
CA ASP A 152 23.42 -27.35 1.64
C ASP A 152 22.17 -26.73 2.30
N LYS A 153 21.90 -25.45 2.07
CA LYS A 153 20.78 -24.71 2.68
C LYS A 153 19.79 -24.24 1.62
N PRO A 154 18.53 -24.72 1.63
CA PRO A 154 17.53 -24.31 0.64
C PRO A 154 17.01 -22.90 0.94
N ILE A 155 17.56 -21.90 0.23
CA ILE A 155 17.17 -20.49 0.39
C ILE A 155 16.29 -19.96 -0.75
N TYR A 156 16.12 -20.75 -1.82
CA TYR A 156 15.31 -20.43 -3.00
C TYR A 156 14.02 -21.26 -3.06
N SER A 157 13.18 -21.04 -4.07
CA SER A 157 12.19 -22.03 -4.50
C SER A 157 12.82 -23.03 -5.46
N TYR A 158 12.45 -24.30 -5.33
CA TYR A 158 13.00 -25.39 -6.14
C TYR A 158 11.90 -26.05 -6.96
N ILE A 159 12.22 -26.43 -8.21
CA ILE A 159 11.29 -27.07 -9.14
C ILE A 159 11.67 -28.51 -9.41
N LYS A 160 10.71 -29.41 -9.48
CA LYS A 160 10.89 -30.76 -10.01
C LYS A 160 10.37 -30.79 -11.43
N THR A 161 11.15 -31.36 -12.34
CA THR A 161 10.79 -31.44 -13.76
C THR A 161 10.79 -32.87 -14.26
N GLU A 162 9.90 -33.18 -15.19
CA GLU A 162 9.92 -34.40 -15.97
C GLU A 162 10.14 -34.07 -17.44
N SER A 163 11.08 -34.76 -18.09
CA SER A 163 11.45 -34.49 -19.47
C SER A 163 10.56 -35.33 -20.39
N SER A 164 9.73 -34.67 -21.20
CA SER A 164 8.87 -35.32 -22.18
C SER A 164 8.90 -34.54 -23.49
N GLY A 165 9.19 -35.22 -24.61
CA GLY A 165 9.26 -34.58 -25.94
C GLY A 165 10.32 -33.48 -26.09
N GLY A 166 11.38 -33.48 -25.27
CA GLY A 166 12.45 -32.47 -25.31
C GLY A 166 12.17 -31.18 -24.52
N LEU A 167 11.04 -31.11 -23.81
CA LEU A 167 10.70 -30.02 -22.89
C LEU A 167 10.71 -30.54 -21.45
N ASP A 168 11.31 -29.76 -20.55
CA ASP A 168 11.30 -30.03 -19.11
C ASP A 168 10.01 -29.46 -18.50
N SER A 169 8.98 -30.30 -18.39
CA SER A 169 7.71 -29.92 -17.76
C SER A 169 7.84 -29.92 -16.24
N ILE A 170 7.36 -28.86 -15.57
CA ILE A 170 7.40 -28.74 -14.11
C ILE A 170 6.25 -29.54 -13.51
N VAL A 171 6.56 -30.47 -12.61
CA VAL A 171 5.58 -31.34 -11.93
C VAL A 171 5.37 -30.97 -10.46
N ASP A 172 6.34 -30.29 -9.84
CA ASP A 172 6.22 -29.82 -8.46
C ASP A 172 7.13 -28.58 -8.25
N ILE A 173 6.73 -27.70 -7.35
CA ILE A 173 7.50 -26.51 -6.96
C ILE A 173 7.30 -26.25 -5.47
N GLN A 174 8.40 -26.11 -4.72
CA GLN A 174 8.36 -25.87 -3.27
C GLN A 174 9.27 -24.72 -2.86
N GLU A 175 8.75 -23.86 -1.97
CA GLU A 175 9.47 -22.72 -1.41
C GLU A 175 10.40 -23.16 -0.27
N LYS A 176 11.67 -22.71 -0.27
CA LYS A 176 12.66 -22.96 0.79
C LYS A 176 12.84 -24.44 1.15
N LYS A 177 12.51 -25.34 0.23
CA LYS A 177 12.68 -26.79 0.36
C LYS A 177 13.21 -27.36 -0.94
N ALA A 178 14.43 -27.88 -0.90
CA ALA A 178 15.10 -28.46 -2.06
C ALA A 178 14.47 -29.82 -2.42
N ILE A 179 13.50 -29.79 -3.34
CA ILE A 179 12.91 -31.00 -3.95
C ILE A 179 13.72 -31.51 -5.15
N SER A 180 14.70 -30.72 -5.61
CA SER A 180 15.63 -31.02 -6.69
C SER A 180 16.86 -30.09 -6.58
N ASN A 181 17.82 -30.21 -7.50
CA ASN A 181 18.93 -29.27 -7.67
C ASN A 181 18.60 -28.06 -8.58
N LYS A 182 17.33 -27.86 -8.97
CA LYS A 182 16.89 -26.79 -9.87
C LYS A 182 16.23 -25.67 -9.06
N ALA A 183 17.01 -24.64 -8.72
CA ALA A 183 16.55 -23.47 -7.98
C ALA A 183 16.02 -22.38 -8.93
N ASN A 184 14.90 -21.75 -8.61
CA ASN A 184 14.35 -20.65 -9.40
C ASN A 184 15.21 -19.40 -9.28
N SER A 185 15.36 -18.69 -10.39
CA SER A 185 16.18 -17.46 -10.49
C SER A 185 15.42 -16.18 -10.11
N GLY A 186 14.13 -16.27 -9.74
CA GLY A 186 13.27 -15.11 -9.50
C GLY A 186 12.57 -14.58 -10.76
N ALA A 187 12.65 -15.30 -11.88
CA ALA A 187 11.90 -15.01 -13.11
C ALA A 187 10.80 -16.04 -13.35
N TYR A 188 9.56 -15.59 -13.31
CA TYR A 188 8.35 -16.41 -13.44
C TYR A 188 7.50 -15.92 -14.61
N VAL A 189 7.01 -16.84 -15.42
CA VAL A 189 6.21 -16.55 -16.62
C VAL A 189 4.81 -17.13 -16.46
N PHE A 190 3.81 -16.29 -16.66
CA PHE A 190 2.39 -16.60 -16.65
C PHE A 190 1.83 -16.46 -18.06
N ARG A 191 0.91 -17.36 -18.43
CA ARG A 191 0.33 -17.38 -19.79
C ARG A 191 -0.41 -16.09 -20.10
N THR A 192 -1.15 -15.58 -19.11
CA THR A 192 -1.87 -14.30 -19.19
C THR A 192 -1.89 -13.60 -17.84
N ALA A 193 -2.00 -12.26 -17.84
CA ALA A 193 -2.25 -11.50 -16.60
C ALA A 193 -3.61 -11.84 -15.97
N ARG A 194 -4.62 -12.19 -16.79
CA ARG A 194 -5.95 -12.64 -16.33
C ARG A 194 -5.88 -13.88 -15.46
N GLU A 195 -5.11 -14.87 -15.90
CA GLU A 195 -4.91 -16.12 -15.16
C GLU A 195 -4.17 -15.87 -13.84
N LEU A 196 -3.05 -15.16 -13.91
CA LEU A 196 -2.29 -14.72 -12.73
C LEU A 196 -3.21 -14.05 -11.70
N ARG A 197 -4.13 -13.20 -12.16
CA ARG A 197 -5.13 -12.52 -11.34
C ARG A 197 -6.14 -13.49 -10.70
N SER A 198 -6.68 -14.45 -11.46
CA SER A 198 -7.65 -15.43 -10.93
C SER A 198 -7.03 -16.29 -9.83
N TYR A 199 -5.91 -16.94 -10.14
CA TYR A 199 -5.24 -17.85 -9.21
C TYR A 199 -4.70 -17.13 -7.96
N ALA A 200 -4.22 -15.89 -8.11
CA ALA A 200 -3.83 -15.08 -6.96
C ALA A 200 -5.02 -14.81 -6.01
N SER A 201 -6.24 -14.64 -6.58
CA SER A 201 -7.48 -14.54 -5.80
C SER A 201 -7.75 -15.80 -4.98
N GLU A 202 -7.66 -16.95 -5.65
CA GLU A 202 -8.02 -18.25 -5.07
C GLU A 202 -7.06 -18.64 -3.95
N VAL A 203 -5.75 -18.45 -4.14
CA VAL A 203 -4.75 -18.76 -3.11
C VAL A 203 -4.94 -17.91 -1.85
N LEU A 204 -5.39 -16.65 -1.99
CA LEU A 204 -5.76 -15.81 -0.86
C LEU A 204 -7.00 -16.38 -0.13
N ASP A 205 -8.02 -16.79 -0.89
CA ASP A 205 -9.28 -17.29 -0.34
C ASP A 205 -9.12 -18.67 0.32
N VAL A 206 -8.35 -19.60 -0.25
CA VAL A 206 -8.14 -20.96 0.29
C VAL A 206 -7.38 -20.93 1.61
N ARG A 207 -6.40 -20.03 1.78
CA ARG A 207 -5.65 -19.92 3.04
C ARG A 207 -6.43 -19.26 4.17
N SER A 208 -7.34 -18.34 3.86
CA SER A 208 -8.31 -17.80 4.84
C SER A 208 -9.13 -18.93 5.51
N ILE A 209 -9.41 -20.02 4.77
CA ILE A 209 -10.19 -21.17 5.25
C ILE A 209 -9.35 -22.17 6.08
N ASN A 210 -8.06 -22.35 5.76
CA ASN A 210 -7.19 -23.38 6.36
C ASN A 210 -6.10 -22.75 7.26
N SER A 211 -6.52 -22.15 8.38
CA SER A 211 -5.82 -21.25 9.30
C SER A 211 -4.50 -21.73 9.96
N GLN A 212 -3.81 -22.75 9.45
CA GLN A 212 -2.65 -23.35 10.12
C GLN A 212 -1.27 -22.92 9.62
N ALA A 213 -1.16 -22.12 8.56
CA ALA A 213 0.12 -21.61 8.08
C ALA A 213 0.11 -20.08 7.96
N VAL A 214 0.29 -19.40 9.09
CA VAL A 214 0.70 -17.99 9.13
C VAL A 214 2.07 -17.89 8.45
N GLY A 215 2.10 -17.45 7.20
CA GLY A 215 3.33 -17.41 6.41
C GLY A 215 3.30 -16.36 5.30
N GLU A 216 4.49 -15.91 4.89
CA GLU A 216 4.73 -15.05 3.73
C GLU A 216 4.05 -15.65 2.47
N TYR A 217 3.41 -14.82 1.65
CA TYR A 217 2.91 -15.23 0.33
C TYR A 217 4.11 -15.41 -0.59
N PHE A 218 4.23 -16.54 -1.30
CA PHE A 218 5.30 -16.79 -2.26
C PHE A 218 4.76 -17.01 -3.68
N THR A 219 5.46 -16.50 -4.69
CA THR A 219 5.11 -16.71 -6.10
C THR A 219 5.14 -18.19 -6.47
N SER A 220 6.03 -18.95 -5.83
CA SER A 220 6.14 -20.40 -5.96
C SER A 220 4.89 -21.14 -5.48
N GLN A 221 4.23 -20.68 -4.40
CA GLN A 221 2.99 -21.30 -3.89
C GLN A 221 1.82 -21.07 -4.84
N LEU A 222 1.76 -19.90 -5.47
CA LEU A 222 0.79 -19.61 -6.51
C LEU A 222 0.97 -20.57 -7.71
N ILE A 223 2.21 -20.72 -8.19
CA ILE A 223 2.52 -21.61 -9.31
C ILE A 223 2.26 -23.08 -8.93
N ALA A 224 2.53 -23.48 -7.68
CA ALA A 224 2.19 -24.83 -7.19
C ALA A 224 0.69 -25.12 -7.33
N HIS A 225 -0.16 -24.16 -6.92
CA HIS A 225 -1.62 -24.27 -7.07
C HIS A 225 -2.04 -24.35 -8.54
N MET A 226 -1.44 -23.54 -9.41
CA MET A 226 -1.69 -23.60 -10.86
C MET A 226 -1.30 -24.96 -11.47
N ILE A 227 -0.15 -25.53 -11.08
CA ILE A 227 0.30 -26.84 -11.55
C ILE A 227 -0.65 -27.95 -11.06
N GLN A 228 -1.14 -27.85 -9.82
CA GLN A 228 -2.13 -28.79 -9.27
C GLN A 228 -3.44 -28.78 -10.06
N ASP A 229 -3.86 -27.61 -10.53
CA ASP A 229 -5.04 -27.43 -11.40
C ASP A 229 -4.79 -27.80 -12.87
N GLY A 230 -3.61 -28.37 -13.18
CA GLY A 230 -3.27 -28.86 -14.52
C GLY A 230 -2.79 -27.78 -15.49
N VAL A 231 -2.42 -26.59 -15.01
CA VAL A 231 -1.81 -25.56 -15.87
C VAL A 231 -0.39 -26.00 -16.25
N PRO A 232 -0.06 -26.09 -17.55
CA PRO A 232 1.26 -26.54 -17.99
C PRO A 232 2.33 -25.48 -17.73
N TYR A 233 3.42 -25.89 -17.08
CA TYR A 233 4.60 -25.08 -16.82
C TYR A 233 5.86 -25.77 -17.34
N VAL A 234 6.78 -24.98 -17.91
CA VAL A 234 8.12 -25.46 -18.34
C VAL A 234 9.25 -24.83 -17.55
N GLY A 235 10.28 -25.61 -17.30
CA GLY A 235 11.54 -25.14 -16.75
C GLY A 235 12.43 -24.57 -17.84
N LEU A 236 12.92 -23.35 -17.65
CA LEU A 236 13.87 -22.70 -18.54
C LEU A 236 15.26 -22.63 -17.85
N PRO A 237 16.27 -23.37 -18.33
CA PRO A 237 17.57 -23.40 -17.68
C PRO A 237 18.36 -22.10 -17.92
N ILE A 238 18.96 -21.56 -16.88
CA ILE A 238 19.95 -20.47 -16.89
C ILE A 238 21.24 -21.00 -16.26
N GLN A 239 22.38 -20.69 -16.88
CA GLN A 239 23.68 -21.02 -16.29
C GLN A 239 24.03 -20.03 -15.17
N LYS A 240 24.73 -20.51 -14.14
CA LYS A 240 25.09 -19.66 -12.98
C LYS A 240 25.92 -18.43 -13.36
N GLN A 241 26.68 -18.49 -14.46
CA GLN A 241 27.45 -17.37 -15.00
C GLN A 241 26.59 -16.31 -15.70
N ASP A 242 25.36 -16.67 -16.11
CA ASP A 242 24.44 -15.82 -16.88
C ASP A 242 23.43 -15.09 -15.98
N MET A 243 23.59 -15.20 -14.65
CA MET A 243 22.79 -14.47 -13.69
C MET A 243 23.61 -14.07 -12.46
N SER A 244 23.15 -13.06 -11.73
CA SER A 244 23.75 -12.64 -10.46
C SER A 244 22.66 -12.18 -9.49
N CYS A 245 22.48 -12.94 -8.40
CA CYS A 245 21.59 -12.54 -7.32
C CYS A 245 22.31 -11.56 -6.38
N VAL A 246 21.65 -10.46 -6.03
CA VAL A 246 22.13 -9.40 -5.12
C VAL A 246 21.11 -9.15 -4.01
N GLY A 247 20.38 -10.20 -3.64
CA GLY A 247 19.26 -10.17 -2.70
C GLY A 247 19.64 -10.01 -1.23
N THR A 248 20.88 -10.33 -0.87
CA THR A 248 21.45 -10.14 0.47
C THR A 248 22.75 -9.32 0.43
N PRO A 249 23.16 -8.69 1.54
CA PRO A 249 24.43 -8.00 1.64
C PRO A 249 25.64 -8.87 1.25
N GLU A 250 25.63 -10.15 1.62
CA GLU A 250 26.69 -11.10 1.30
C GLU A 250 26.74 -11.42 -0.20
N GLN A 251 25.57 -11.63 -0.82
CA GLN A 251 25.44 -11.81 -2.26
C GLN A 251 25.88 -10.57 -3.04
N LEU A 252 25.51 -9.38 -2.57
CA LEU A 252 25.96 -8.12 -3.16
C LEU A 252 27.48 -7.96 -3.07
N GLN A 253 28.10 -8.30 -1.93
CA GLN A 253 29.55 -8.26 -1.80
C GLN A 253 30.25 -9.22 -2.76
N GLU A 254 29.73 -10.43 -2.92
CA GLU A 254 30.27 -11.40 -3.88
C GLU A 254 30.15 -10.89 -5.31
N PHE A 255 29.00 -10.31 -5.66
CA PHE A 255 28.83 -9.67 -6.96
C PHE A 255 29.82 -8.52 -7.18
N LEU A 256 30.04 -7.67 -6.17
CA LEU A 256 31.03 -6.59 -6.25
C LEU A 256 32.46 -7.11 -6.41
N ARG A 257 32.82 -8.26 -5.79
CA ARG A 257 34.12 -8.93 -6.03
C ARG A 257 34.25 -9.34 -7.50
N HIS A 258 33.21 -9.96 -8.04
CA HIS A 258 33.17 -10.39 -9.45
C HIS A 258 33.26 -9.21 -10.42
N VAL A 259 32.54 -8.11 -10.18
CA VAL A 259 32.62 -6.90 -11.02
C VAL A 259 34.00 -6.24 -10.94
N LYS A 260 34.66 -6.33 -9.79
CA LYS A 260 36.01 -5.78 -9.58
C LYS A 260 37.10 -6.64 -10.23
N SER A 261 36.91 -7.96 -10.35
CA SER A 261 37.88 -8.81 -11.04
C SER A 261 37.79 -8.53 -12.55
N ALA A 262 38.94 -8.51 -13.24
CA ALA A 262 39.00 -8.35 -14.70
C ALA A 262 38.34 -9.53 -15.48
N GLU A 263 37.69 -10.44 -14.76
CA GLU A 263 37.00 -11.62 -15.28
C GLU A 263 35.55 -11.32 -15.67
N CYS A 264 34.96 -10.22 -15.17
CA CYS A 264 33.63 -9.80 -15.61
C CYS A 264 33.69 -9.19 -17.02
N LYS A 265 33.41 -10.01 -18.04
CA LYS A 265 33.44 -9.61 -19.45
C LYS A 265 32.19 -8.85 -19.90
N HIS A 266 31.23 -8.58 -19.01
CA HIS A 266 29.95 -8.01 -19.42
C HIS A 266 30.04 -6.49 -19.65
N PRO A 267 29.55 -5.94 -20.79
CA PRO A 267 29.70 -4.52 -21.13
C PRO A 267 29.18 -3.54 -20.08
N LEU A 268 28.08 -3.88 -19.39
CA LEU A 268 27.49 -3.05 -18.34
C LEU A 268 28.38 -2.99 -17.09
N ALA A 269 29.03 -4.09 -16.71
CA ALA A 269 29.98 -4.16 -15.59
C ALA A 269 31.27 -3.36 -15.85
N LEU A 270 31.65 -3.24 -17.12
CA LEU A 270 32.86 -2.54 -17.56
C LEU A 270 32.62 -1.05 -17.88
N LYS A 271 31.37 -0.57 -17.83
CA LYS A 271 31.03 0.81 -18.18
C LYS A 271 31.70 1.77 -17.19
N LYS A 272 32.74 2.46 -17.65
CA LYS A 272 33.45 3.47 -16.86
C LYS A 272 32.51 4.63 -16.51
N ARG A 273 32.73 5.22 -15.34
CA ARG A 273 31.86 6.21 -14.72
C ARG A 273 32.66 7.43 -14.30
N ARG A 274 32.00 8.58 -14.19
CA ARG A 274 32.58 9.83 -13.69
C ARG A 274 32.22 10.01 -12.22
N PHE A 275 33.21 9.88 -11.33
CA PHE A 275 33.07 10.13 -9.90
C PHE A 275 33.60 11.52 -9.57
N CYS A 276 32.77 12.32 -8.92
CA CYS A 276 33.11 13.66 -8.46
C CYS A 276 33.22 13.67 -6.94
N PHE A 277 34.42 13.90 -6.42
CA PHE A 277 34.68 14.02 -4.99
C PHE A 277 34.82 15.49 -4.62
N ASP A 278 34.11 15.96 -3.61
CA ASP A 278 34.50 17.19 -2.94
C ASP A 278 35.86 16.99 -2.24
N LEU A 279 36.63 18.07 -2.12
CA LEU A 279 37.94 18.04 -1.50
C LEU A 279 37.85 18.21 0.01
N ASP A 280 37.16 19.25 0.48
CA ASP A 280 37.17 19.64 1.88
C ASP A 280 36.14 18.80 2.66
N LEU A 281 36.50 18.35 3.87
CA LEU A 281 35.74 17.40 4.70
C LEU A 281 35.41 16.04 4.06
N THR A 282 35.85 15.81 2.82
CA THR A 282 35.61 14.57 2.06
C THR A 282 36.91 13.83 1.75
N LEU A 283 37.92 14.50 1.19
CA LEU A 283 39.25 13.92 0.96
C LEU A 283 40.29 14.44 1.96
N VAL A 284 40.12 15.66 2.45
CA VAL A 284 40.95 16.28 3.49
C VAL A 284 40.07 16.91 4.57
N GLY A 285 40.51 16.90 5.82
CA GLY A 285 39.78 17.47 6.96
C GLY A 285 39.83 19.00 7.02
N VAL A 286 39.45 19.57 8.17
CA VAL A 286 39.61 21.02 8.42
C VAL A 286 41.08 21.40 8.55
N PRO A 287 41.49 22.62 8.15
CA PRO A 287 42.87 23.07 8.31
C PRO A 287 43.25 23.12 9.80
N ALA A 288 44.37 22.51 10.17
CA ALA A 288 44.87 22.52 11.55
C ALA A 288 45.24 23.93 12.02
N VAL A 289 45.64 24.80 11.09
CA VAL A 289 45.84 26.24 11.33
C VAL A 289 44.76 27.02 10.58
N ALA A 290 43.96 27.79 11.31
CA ALA A 290 42.83 28.52 10.74
C ALA A 290 43.25 29.41 9.54
N GLY A 291 42.65 29.17 8.38
CA GLY A 291 42.91 29.91 7.14
C GLY A 291 44.09 29.39 6.30
N ASP A 292 44.83 28.39 6.79
CA ASP A 292 45.92 27.73 6.07
C ASP A 292 45.53 26.32 5.62
N TYR A 293 45.01 26.24 4.39
CA TYR A 293 44.55 24.99 3.78
C TYR A 293 45.67 24.00 3.45
N SER A 294 46.95 24.39 3.53
CA SER A 294 48.07 23.45 3.39
C SER A 294 48.15 22.47 4.57
N THR A 295 47.50 22.82 5.69
CA THR A 295 47.52 22.05 6.94
C THR A 295 46.30 21.13 7.13
N CYS A 296 45.45 20.96 6.11
CA CYS A 296 44.30 20.05 6.24
C CYS A 296 44.78 18.59 6.26
N PRO A 297 44.46 17.80 7.29
CA PRO A 297 44.89 16.41 7.39
C PRO A 297 44.19 15.54 6.33
N PRO A 298 44.83 14.50 5.79
CA PRO A 298 44.21 13.60 4.82
C PRO A 298 43.11 12.74 5.48
N ILE A 299 42.05 12.45 4.71
CA ILE A 299 41.05 11.43 5.07
C ILE A 299 41.42 10.15 4.30
N ASP A 300 42.33 9.37 4.89
CA ASP A 300 43.01 8.26 4.20
C ASP A 300 42.04 7.24 3.59
N LYS A 301 40.91 6.98 4.25
CA LYS A 301 39.87 6.07 3.75
C LYS A 301 39.36 6.48 2.37
N ASN A 302 39.00 7.75 2.20
CA ASN A 302 38.41 8.24 0.96
C ASN A 302 39.47 8.46 -0.12
N ILE A 303 40.69 8.85 0.27
CA ILE A 303 41.85 8.91 -0.64
C ILE A 303 42.17 7.52 -1.21
N ARG A 304 42.17 6.47 -0.38
CA ARG A 304 42.34 5.08 -0.86
C ARG A 304 41.26 4.70 -1.87
N LEU A 305 40.02 5.08 -1.62
CA LEU A 305 38.91 4.82 -2.54
C LEU A 305 39.12 5.52 -3.90
N VAL A 306 39.52 6.80 -3.91
CA VAL A 306 39.84 7.53 -5.14
C VAL A 306 40.92 6.79 -5.94
N LYS A 307 42.00 6.36 -5.29
CA LYS A 307 43.07 5.59 -5.93
C LYS A 307 42.55 4.30 -6.54
N GLN A 308 41.71 3.56 -5.82
CA GLN A 308 41.14 2.31 -6.31
C GLN A 308 40.23 2.52 -7.53
N LEU A 309 39.37 3.53 -7.51
CA LEU A 309 38.48 3.85 -8.63
C LEU A 309 39.27 4.33 -9.86
N TYR A 310 40.31 5.15 -9.65
CA TYR A 310 41.21 5.60 -10.71
C TYR A 310 41.94 4.42 -11.35
N ASN A 311 42.52 3.53 -10.54
CA ASN A 311 43.22 2.33 -11.02
C ASN A 311 42.29 1.34 -11.72
N ALA A 312 41.03 1.29 -11.33
CA ALA A 312 39.98 0.55 -12.04
C ALA A 312 39.56 1.22 -13.36
N GLY A 313 40.14 2.36 -13.74
CA GLY A 313 39.92 3.07 -14.99
C GLY A 313 38.66 3.94 -15.02
N HIS A 314 38.10 4.29 -13.85
CA HIS A 314 37.02 5.27 -13.77
C HIS A 314 37.55 6.70 -13.86
N TYR A 315 36.69 7.61 -14.30
CA TYR A 315 37.03 9.00 -14.48
C TYR A 315 36.83 9.77 -13.16
N ILE A 316 37.91 10.24 -12.57
CA ILE A 316 37.90 10.97 -11.29
C ILE A 316 37.93 12.47 -11.53
N ILE A 317 36.96 13.17 -10.94
CA ILE A 317 36.84 14.61 -10.88
C ILE A 317 36.96 15.02 -9.41
N ILE A 318 37.78 16.03 -9.13
CA ILE A 318 37.84 16.63 -7.79
C ILE A 318 37.21 18.01 -7.86
N VAL A 319 36.36 18.32 -6.89
CA VAL A 319 35.67 19.59 -6.76
C VAL A 319 36.10 20.30 -5.49
N CYS A 320 36.23 21.62 -5.59
CA CYS A 320 36.34 22.52 -4.45
C CYS A 320 35.10 23.43 -4.49
N GLN A 321 34.06 23.13 -3.72
CA GLN A 321 32.82 23.93 -3.74
C GLN A 321 32.29 24.44 -2.40
N SER A 322 31.46 25.49 -2.49
CA SER A 322 30.68 26.01 -1.37
C SER A 322 29.33 25.32 -1.29
N THR A 323 28.99 24.81 -0.12
CA THR A 323 27.61 24.59 0.29
C THR A 323 27.24 25.65 1.33
N HIS A 324 26.04 26.23 1.20
CA HIS A 324 25.56 27.27 2.10
C HIS A 324 25.37 26.68 3.51
N SER A 325 26.08 27.21 4.50
CA SER A 325 25.79 26.97 5.91
C SER A 325 24.42 27.59 6.26
N ILE A 326 23.50 26.78 6.77
CA ILE A 326 22.27 27.26 7.43
C ILE A 326 22.70 28.15 8.62
N PRO A 327 22.12 29.34 8.82
CA PRO A 327 22.50 30.18 9.96
C PRO A 327 21.99 29.55 11.25
N GLN A 328 22.91 29.06 12.10
CA GLN A 328 22.62 28.89 13.52
C GLN A 328 22.44 30.30 14.12
N PHE A 329 21.24 30.58 14.60
CA PHE A 329 20.98 31.68 15.52
C PHE A 329 21.59 31.29 16.87
N ASP A 330 22.73 31.87 17.22
CA ASP A 330 22.94 32.26 18.61
C ASP A 330 23.95 33.41 18.79
N ASN A 331 23.77 34.09 19.90
CA ASN A 331 24.23 35.45 20.23
C ASN A 331 25.75 35.68 20.25
N ALA A 332 26.09 36.89 19.78
CA ALA A 332 27.15 37.80 20.23
C ALA A 332 28.58 37.24 20.51
N ASN A 333 29.53 37.81 19.75
CA ASN A 333 30.98 37.81 20.01
C ASN A 333 31.72 36.47 19.95
N ARG A 334 31.88 35.94 18.73
CA ARG A 334 33.11 35.24 18.32
C ARG A 334 33.36 35.51 16.85
N SER A 335 34.60 35.85 16.53
CA SER A 335 35.11 36.06 15.17
C SER A 335 34.66 34.92 14.23
N ASP A 336 33.78 35.26 13.30
CA ASP A 336 33.24 34.40 12.25
C ASP A 336 34.37 33.83 11.38
N ILE A 337 34.80 32.60 11.64
CA ILE A 337 35.47 31.76 10.63
C ILE A 337 34.47 30.67 10.26
N LYS A 338 33.60 30.99 9.29
CA LYS A 338 32.63 30.07 8.71
C LYS A 338 33.33 29.26 7.61
N HIS A 339 33.45 27.95 7.83
CA HIS A 339 34.03 27.00 6.87
C HIS A 339 33.07 26.77 5.69
N THR A 340 33.20 27.55 4.61
CA THR A 340 32.44 27.34 3.36
C THR A 340 33.34 27.56 2.16
N ALA A 341 33.76 26.48 1.47
CA ALA A 341 34.73 26.40 0.37
C ALA A 341 36.05 27.16 0.57
N ARG A 342 37.16 26.66 0.01
CA ARG A 342 38.43 27.42 -0.05
C ARG A 342 38.23 28.83 -0.62
N ARG A 343 38.06 29.82 0.27
CA ARG A 343 37.95 31.26 -0.01
C ARG A 343 36.90 31.71 -1.04
N MET A 344 35.93 30.88 -1.43
CA MET A 344 34.87 31.27 -2.40
C MET A 344 34.04 32.47 -1.91
N ARG A 345 33.70 32.50 -0.62
CA ARG A 345 33.01 33.64 0.01
C ARG A 345 33.90 34.87 0.10
N THR A 346 35.18 34.67 0.42
CA THR A 346 36.21 35.73 0.46
C THR A 346 36.38 36.42 -0.89
N HIS A 347 36.18 35.68 -1.98
CA HIS A 347 36.29 36.16 -3.36
C HIS A 347 34.93 36.39 -4.05
N HIS A 348 33.84 36.50 -3.28
CA HIS A 348 32.49 36.79 -3.79
C HIS A 348 32.00 35.86 -4.93
N GLY A 349 32.40 34.59 -4.92
CA GLY A 349 32.03 33.62 -5.95
C GLY A 349 32.82 33.75 -7.27
N ASN A 350 33.86 34.59 -7.33
CA ASN A 350 34.72 34.73 -8.49
C ASN A 350 35.71 33.54 -8.59
N VAL A 351 35.36 32.58 -9.45
CA VAL A 351 36.14 31.35 -9.67
C VAL A 351 37.58 31.63 -10.09
N GLY A 352 37.81 32.62 -10.96
CA GLY A 352 39.16 32.98 -11.42
C GLY A 352 40.06 33.50 -10.31
N SER A 353 39.49 34.29 -9.39
CA SER A 353 40.23 34.84 -8.23
C SER A 353 40.58 33.76 -7.20
N VAL A 354 39.67 32.78 -7.03
CA VAL A 354 39.89 31.61 -6.16
C VAL A 354 40.98 30.71 -6.73
N ILE A 355 40.95 30.43 -8.04
CA ILE A 355 42.00 29.65 -8.72
C ILE A 355 43.36 30.31 -8.54
N ALA A 356 43.46 31.63 -8.68
CA ALA A 356 44.71 32.36 -8.53
C ALA A 356 45.28 32.30 -7.09
N ASP A 357 44.41 32.34 -6.08
CA ASP A 357 44.79 32.39 -4.67
C ASP A 357 45.06 30.99 -4.08
N VAL A 358 44.09 30.08 -4.19
CA VAL A 358 44.15 28.76 -3.53
C VAL A 358 44.44 27.60 -4.48
N GLY A 359 44.39 27.82 -5.80
CA GLY A 359 44.72 26.79 -6.80
C GLY A 359 46.10 26.14 -6.59
N PRO A 360 47.20 26.92 -6.45
CA PRO A 360 48.53 26.37 -6.22
C PRO A 360 48.61 25.49 -4.95
N ILE A 361 47.95 25.91 -3.87
CA ILE A 361 47.90 25.18 -2.60
C ILE A 361 47.12 23.87 -2.78
N THR A 362 45.99 23.92 -3.47
CA THR A 362 45.19 22.72 -3.79
C THR A 362 45.99 21.70 -4.61
N PHE A 363 46.66 22.13 -5.69
CA PHE A 363 47.46 21.20 -6.49
C PHE A 363 48.66 20.64 -5.71
N ALA A 364 49.32 21.45 -4.89
CA ALA A 364 50.40 20.98 -4.01
C ALA A 364 49.91 19.92 -3.02
N GLN A 365 48.71 20.09 -2.48
CA GLN A 365 48.11 19.14 -1.53
C GLN A 365 47.66 17.84 -2.19
N LEU A 366 47.04 17.91 -3.37
CA LEU A 366 46.70 16.72 -4.16
C LEU A 366 47.97 15.91 -4.48
N ALA A 367 49.06 16.58 -4.83
CA ALA A 367 50.36 15.93 -5.06
C ALA A 367 50.96 15.37 -3.76
N ALA A 368 50.90 16.09 -2.64
CA ALA A 368 51.46 15.66 -1.36
C ALA A 368 50.81 14.38 -0.82
N TYR A 369 49.50 14.21 -1.05
CA TYR A 369 48.75 13.02 -0.62
C TYR A 369 48.61 11.96 -1.73
N ASP A 370 49.26 12.19 -2.88
CA ASP A 370 49.25 11.30 -4.03
C ASP A 370 47.80 10.99 -4.48
N ILE A 371 46.92 11.99 -4.50
CA ILE A 371 45.51 11.83 -4.88
C ILE A 371 45.40 11.93 -6.42
N PRO A 372 45.05 10.84 -7.14
CA PRO A 372 44.95 10.89 -8.59
C PRO A 372 43.64 11.52 -9.05
N PHE A 373 43.70 12.30 -10.13
CA PHE A 373 42.55 12.98 -10.73
C PHE A 373 42.75 13.15 -12.24
N HIS A 374 41.63 13.28 -12.98
CA HIS A 374 41.66 13.65 -14.39
C HIS A 374 41.34 15.13 -14.59
N GLU A 375 40.41 15.67 -13.79
CA GLU A 375 39.97 17.07 -13.81
C GLU A 375 39.83 17.61 -12.38
N VAL A 376 40.10 18.90 -12.19
CA VAL A 376 39.83 19.65 -10.94
C VAL A 376 38.95 20.85 -11.27
N TYR A 377 37.81 21.00 -10.58
CA TYR A 377 36.90 22.13 -10.76
C TYR A 377 36.72 22.95 -9.49
N PHE A 378 36.72 24.27 -9.67
CA PHE A 378 36.30 25.25 -8.67
C PHE A 378 34.85 25.67 -8.99
N GLY A 379 33.91 24.73 -8.81
CA GLY A 379 32.52 24.78 -9.31
C GLY A 379 31.89 23.38 -9.37
N LYS A 380 30.58 23.24 -9.69
CA LYS A 380 29.87 21.94 -9.72
C LYS A 380 29.90 21.43 -11.17
N PRO A 381 30.72 20.42 -11.50
CA PRO A 381 30.87 19.89 -12.84
C PRO A 381 29.84 18.79 -13.09
N TYR A 382 29.74 18.33 -14.33
CA TYR A 382 28.91 17.17 -14.66
C TYR A 382 29.60 15.85 -14.28
N ALA A 383 28.94 15.06 -13.43
CA ALA A 383 29.37 13.74 -12.99
C ALA A 383 28.20 12.75 -12.88
N ASP A 384 28.51 11.45 -12.93
CA ASP A 384 27.54 10.38 -12.71
C ASP A 384 27.25 10.19 -11.21
N VAL A 385 28.28 10.35 -10.37
CA VAL A 385 28.22 10.19 -8.91
C VAL A 385 28.93 11.37 -8.24
N TYR A 386 28.28 12.00 -7.27
CA TYR A 386 28.86 13.04 -6.42
C TYR A 386 29.06 12.50 -5.00
N ILE A 387 30.22 12.75 -4.42
CA ILE A 387 30.57 12.41 -3.03
C ILE A 387 30.93 13.73 -2.34
N ASP A 388 30.12 14.13 -1.37
CA ASP A 388 30.07 15.46 -0.74
C ASP A 388 29.55 15.29 0.69
N ASP A 389 30.15 15.98 1.67
CA ASP A 389 29.84 15.86 3.10
C ASP A 389 28.36 16.16 3.45
N LEU A 390 27.65 16.91 2.59
CA LEU A 390 26.23 17.27 2.78
C LEU A 390 25.24 16.51 1.88
N ALA A 391 25.70 15.83 0.82
CA ALA A 391 24.82 15.04 -0.07
C ALA A 391 24.95 13.51 0.15
N VAL A 392 26.10 13.06 0.66
CA VAL A 392 26.49 11.67 0.96
C VAL A 392 27.41 11.76 2.17
N ASN A 393 26.89 11.58 3.40
CA ASN A 393 27.64 11.89 4.61
C ASN A 393 28.98 11.12 4.65
N ALA A 394 30.08 11.82 4.36
CA ALA A 394 31.42 11.25 4.25
C ALA A 394 31.96 10.70 5.59
N ASN A 395 31.30 11.01 6.71
CA ASN A 395 31.59 10.45 8.03
C ASN A 395 30.95 9.06 8.25
N LEU A 396 30.10 8.58 7.32
CA LEU A 396 29.54 7.23 7.31
C LEU A 396 30.37 6.31 6.38
N ASP A 397 29.96 5.04 6.21
CA ASP A 397 30.72 4.06 5.42
C ASP A 397 30.64 4.32 3.90
N THR A 398 31.40 5.29 3.40
CA THR A 398 31.38 5.80 2.01
C THR A 398 31.48 4.70 0.95
N THR A 399 32.24 3.64 1.19
CA THR A 399 32.35 2.49 0.28
C THR A 399 31.01 1.77 0.08
N ARG A 400 30.16 1.70 1.12
CA ARG A 400 28.82 1.10 1.02
C ARG A 400 27.85 1.98 0.24
N GLU A 401 27.89 3.29 0.42
CA GLU A 401 26.94 4.21 -0.23
C GLU A 401 27.12 4.27 -1.75
N ILE A 402 28.35 4.15 -2.24
CA ILE A 402 28.65 4.08 -3.69
C ILE A 402 28.60 2.66 -4.25
N GLY A 403 28.53 1.63 -3.39
CA GLY A 403 28.57 0.22 -3.76
C GLY A 403 29.94 -0.25 -4.27
N TRP A 404 31.02 -0.04 -3.48
CA TRP A 404 32.38 -0.46 -3.78
C TRP A 404 32.99 -1.32 -2.63
N LEU A 405 33.92 -2.23 -2.96
CA LEU A 405 34.55 -3.14 -2.00
C LEU A 405 36.02 -2.77 -1.72
N ASP A 406 36.38 -2.53 -0.45
CA ASP A 406 37.77 -2.24 -0.01
C ASP A 406 38.64 -3.52 0.05
N GLN A 407 39.97 -3.37 -0.07
CA GLN A 407 40.92 -4.49 -0.17
C GLN A 407 41.35 -5.14 1.16
N GLN A 408 40.97 -4.58 2.31
CA GLN A 408 41.22 -5.20 3.63
C GLN A 408 39.90 -5.73 4.20
N GLY A 409 39.57 -6.97 3.88
CA GLY A 409 38.39 -7.67 4.39
C GLY A 409 38.71 -9.10 4.73
N GLU A 410 39.52 -9.31 5.77
CA GLU A 410 39.39 -10.50 6.61
C GLU A 410 38.60 -10.11 7.87
N ALA A 411 37.71 -11.02 8.28
CA ALA A 411 36.66 -10.83 9.25
C ALA A 411 37.08 -10.06 10.53
N ALA A 412 36.27 -9.08 10.94
CA ALA A 412 36.28 -8.56 12.31
C ALA A 412 35.01 -9.03 13.05
N PRO A 413 35.10 -9.42 14.34
CA PRO A 413 34.06 -10.17 15.04
C PRO A 413 32.91 -9.30 15.52
N ASP A 414 31.74 -9.93 15.69
CA ASP A 414 30.60 -9.41 16.44
C ASP A 414 31.00 -9.04 17.88
N HIS A 415 31.13 -7.75 18.17
CA HIS A 415 31.11 -7.25 19.55
C HIS A 415 30.45 -5.88 19.62
N LEU A 416 29.24 -5.84 20.17
CA LEU A 416 28.84 -4.82 21.15
C LEU A 416 27.62 -5.33 21.93
N GLU A 417 27.93 -5.96 23.05
CA GLU A 417 27.02 -6.18 24.15
C GLU A 417 26.58 -4.85 24.77
N THR A 418 25.29 -4.84 25.12
CA THR A 418 24.65 -4.14 26.24
C THR A 418 25.55 -3.36 27.20
N THR A 419 25.37 -2.04 27.25
CA THR A 419 25.32 -1.30 28.51
C THR A 419 24.18 -0.30 28.46
N GLY A 420 23.13 -0.59 29.23
CA GLY A 420 22.11 0.39 29.55
C GLY A 420 22.69 1.40 30.55
N GLN A 421 22.56 2.68 30.24
CA GLN A 421 22.47 3.72 31.26
C GLN A 421 21.39 4.73 30.89
N ILE A 422 20.44 4.78 31.80
CA ILE A 422 19.32 5.70 31.90
C ILE A 422 19.87 7.12 32.04
N GLY A 423 19.53 7.98 31.09
CA GLY A 423 19.78 9.42 31.14
C GLY A 423 18.47 10.19 31.08
N HIS A 424 17.79 10.32 32.21
CA HIS A 424 16.72 11.30 32.39
C HIS A 424 17.28 12.70 32.17
N THR A 425 16.74 13.44 31.19
CA THR A 425 16.74 14.90 31.23
C THR A 425 15.34 15.40 30.88
N ASN A 426 14.67 15.96 31.89
CA ASN A 426 13.42 16.68 31.79
C ASN A 426 13.68 18.02 31.08
N GLY A 427 12.97 18.27 29.98
CA GLY A 427 12.89 19.57 29.32
C GLY A 427 11.45 19.83 28.92
N HIS A 428 10.83 20.80 29.59
CA HIS A 428 9.43 21.21 29.44
C HIS A 428 9.04 21.52 27.99
N ALA A 429 8.11 20.74 27.44
CA ALA A 429 7.40 21.05 26.21
C ALA A 429 6.15 21.89 26.54
N ASN A 430 6.15 23.15 26.11
CA ASN A 430 4.95 23.98 26.05
C ASN A 430 4.45 24.01 24.60
N GLY A 431 3.23 23.51 24.42
CA GLY A 431 2.25 23.96 23.43
C GLY A 431 2.59 23.84 21.94
N HIS A 432 2.13 22.76 21.31
CA HIS A 432 1.29 22.79 20.10
C HIS A 432 0.89 21.35 19.73
N THR A 433 -0.31 20.94 20.14
CA THR A 433 -0.90 19.64 19.78
C THR A 433 -1.43 19.69 18.34
N ASN A 434 -0.55 19.48 17.36
CA ASN A 434 -0.98 18.96 16.06
C ASN A 434 -1.08 17.44 16.19
N GLY A 435 -2.31 16.95 16.32
CA GLY A 435 -2.61 15.53 16.35
C GLY A 435 -2.23 14.87 15.03
N HIS A 436 -1.03 14.29 14.97
CA HIS A 436 -0.70 13.31 13.95
C HIS A 436 -1.62 12.09 14.14
N LYS A 437 -2.68 12.01 13.32
CA LYS A 437 -3.47 10.79 13.15
C LYS A 437 -2.49 9.67 12.73
N LYS A 438 -2.33 8.64 13.55
CA LYS A 438 -1.65 7.41 13.11
C LYS A 438 -2.46 6.79 11.98
N ALA A 439 -1.81 6.52 10.85
CA ALA A 439 -2.41 5.82 9.72
C ALA A 439 -3.01 4.47 10.19
N GLY A 440 -4.29 4.23 9.90
CA GLY A 440 -4.99 2.98 10.21
C GLY A 440 -6.01 3.02 11.36
N MET A 441 -6.21 4.15 12.04
CA MET A 441 -7.34 4.31 12.97
C MET A 441 -8.64 4.63 12.21
N VAL A 442 -9.70 3.85 12.46
CA VAL A 442 -11.07 4.20 12.05
C VAL A 442 -11.48 5.47 12.79
N ALA A 443 -11.91 6.50 12.05
CA ALA A 443 -12.33 7.75 12.64
C ALA A 443 -13.57 7.53 13.52
N ALA A 444 -13.52 8.00 14.77
CA ALA A 444 -14.70 8.10 15.61
C ALA A 444 -15.67 9.13 15.02
N ARG A 445 -16.97 9.00 15.29
CA ARG A 445 -17.93 10.10 15.07
C ARG A 445 -17.46 11.33 15.86
N ASP A 446 -17.69 12.54 15.35
CA ASP A 446 -17.16 13.82 15.90
C ASP A 446 -17.45 14.09 17.39
N PHE A 447 -18.37 13.33 18.00
CA PHE A 447 -18.77 13.42 19.40
C PHE A 447 -18.26 12.29 20.32
N ASN A 448 -17.50 11.32 19.78
CA ASN A 448 -16.93 10.20 20.54
C ASN A 448 -15.42 10.35 20.67
N THR A 449 -14.88 10.11 21.87
CA THR A 449 -13.44 10.03 22.12
C THR A 449 -13.02 8.57 22.22
N ILE A 450 -12.06 8.16 21.40
CA ILE A 450 -11.49 6.80 21.42
C ILE A 450 -10.11 6.86 22.05
N GLN A 451 -9.88 6.01 23.06
CA GLN A 451 -8.56 5.78 23.64
C GLN A 451 -8.20 4.31 23.49
N VAL A 452 -6.99 4.03 23.02
CA VAL A 452 -6.45 2.67 22.91
C VAL A 452 -5.43 2.49 24.03
N ILE A 453 -5.68 1.52 24.92
CA ILE A 453 -4.80 1.18 26.03
C ILE A 453 -4.50 -0.32 25.90
N ASP A 454 -3.25 -0.65 25.55
CA ASP A 454 -2.79 -2.02 25.27
C ASP A 454 -3.71 -2.76 24.27
N ASP A 455 -4.38 -3.81 24.73
CA ASP A 455 -5.29 -4.66 23.96
C ASP A 455 -6.77 -4.25 24.07
N LYS A 456 -7.05 -3.06 24.64
CA LYS A 456 -8.41 -2.55 24.86
C LYS A 456 -8.66 -1.22 24.17
N VAL A 457 -9.90 -1.03 23.76
CA VAL A 457 -10.44 0.23 23.24
C VAL A 457 -11.48 0.76 24.21
N ILE A 458 -11.31 2.02 24.61
CA ILE A 458 -12.24 2.74 25.46
C ILE A 458 -12.93 3.81 24.60
N LYS A 459 -14.24 3.64 24.38
CA LYS A 459 -15.10 4.59 23.68
C LYS A 459 -15.84 5.42 24.71
N SER A 460 -15.59 6.73 24.74
CA SER A 460 -16.26 7.67 25.64
C SER A 460 -17.13 8.64 24.86
N SER A 461 -18.35 8.91 25.32
CA SER A 461 -19.28 9.85 24.69
C SER A 461 -20.09 10.63 25.71
N LYS A 462 -20.44 11.87 25.37
CA LYS A 462 -21.42 12.68 26.10
C LYS A 462 -22.81 12.68 25.44
N SER A 463 -22.93 12.05 24.28
CA SER A 463 -24.17 11.98 23.52
C SER A 463 -24.98 10.76 23.95
N GLU A 464 -26.29 10.93 24.20
CA GLU A 464 -27.20 9.81 24.47
C GLU A 464 -27.33 8.86 23.26
N GLN A 465 -26.86 9.22 22.07
CA GLN A 465 -26.84 8.32 20.90
C GLN A 465 -26.02 7.05 21.10
N ILE A 466 -25.07 7.03 22.05
CA ILE A 466 -24.31 5.83 22.41
C ILE A 466 -25.16 4.77 23.13
N LEU A 467 -26.33 5.16 23.66
CA LEU A 467 -27.25 4.24 24.33
C LEU A 467 -27.74 3.13 23.39
N GLY A 468 -27.88 3.41 22.09
CA GLY A 468 -28.21 2.38 21.10
C GLY A 468 -27.16 1.28 21.02
N GLU A 469 -25.89 1.66 20.98
CA GLU A 469 -24.77 0.70 20.94
C GLU A 469 -24.68 -0.10 22.25
N ILE A 470 -24.84 0.56 23.40
CA ILE A 470 -24.93 -0.12 24.72
C ILE A 470 -26.10 -1.11 24.74
N TRP A 471 -27.28 -0.70 24.26
CA TRP A 471 -28.47 -1.53 24.21
C TRP A 471 -28.24 -2.77 23.36
N PHE A 472 -27.61 -2.62 22.19
CA PHE A 472 -27.27 -3.73 21.31
C PHE A 472 -26.37 -4.74 22.02
N TYR A 473 -25.27 -4.29 22.63
CA TYR A 473 -24.33 -5.20 23.30
C TYR A 473 -24.94 -5.91 24.51
N LEU A 474 -25.85 -5.26 25.25
CA LEU A 474 -26.56 -5.91 26.35
C LEU A 474 -27.53 -7.00 25.88
N HIS A 475 -28.15 -6.84 24.71
CA HIS A 475 -29.16 -7.76 24.16
C HIS A 475 -28.63 -8.59 22.98
N MET A 476 -27.31 -8.62 22.78
CA MET A 476 -26.68 -9.33 21.68
C MET A 476 -26.86 -10.84 21.85
N PRO A 477 -27.38 -11.56 20.84
CA PRO A 477 -27.50 -13.01 20.88
C PRO A 477 -26.13 -13.68 21.03
N PRO A 478 -25.98 -14.70 21.90
CA PRO A 478 -24.71 -15.40 22.09
C PRO A 478 -24.16 -16.04 20.81
N GLU A 479 -25.04 -16.42 19.88
CA GLU A 479 -24.70 -17.05 18.60
C GLU A 479 -23.95 -16.13 17.62
N ILE A 480 -24.06 -14.82 17.78
CA ILE A 480 -23.31 -13.83 16.98
C ILE A 480 -22.19 -13.14 17.78
N ALA A 481 -21.96 -13.52 19.03
CA ALA A 481 -20.97 -12.84 19.87
C ALA A 481 -19.54 -12.92 19.32
N ASN A 482 -19.22 -13.95 18.53
CA ASN A 482 -17.90 -14.15 17.91
C ASN A 482 -17.60 -13.19 16.75
N ILE A 483 -18.60 -12.53 16.18
CA ILE A 483 -18.43 -11.55 15.08
C ILE A 483 -18.49 -10.10 15.58
N PHE A 484 -18.47 -9.88 16.91
CA PHE A 484 -18.39 -8.57 17.55
C PHE A 484 -17.23 -8.52 18.56
N PRO A 485 -16.75 -7.32 18.96
CA PRO A 485 -15.76 -7.18 20.02
C PRO A 485 -16.30 -7.69 21.35
N THR A 486 -15.46 -8.36 22.15
CA THR A 486 -15.83 -8.66 23.54
C THR A 486 -15.95 -7.38 24.34
N ILE A 487 -17.07 -7.21 25.05
CA ILE A 487 -17.28 -6.07 25.94
C ILE A 487 -16.77 -6.41 27.33
N HIS A 488 -15.90 -5.57 27.88
CA HIS A 488 -15.34 -5.70 29.23
C HIS A 488 -16.15 -4.91 30.26
N SER A 489 -16.55 -3.68 29.93
CA SER A 489 -17.38 -2.85 30.81
C SER A 489 -18.22 -1.84 30.02
N MET A 490 -19.35 -1.44 30.59
CA MET A 490 -20.24 -0.39 30.09
C MET A 490 -20.71 0.45 31.29
N ASP A 491 -20.29 1.71 31.33
CA ASP A 491 -20.42 2.56 32.52
C ASP A 491 -21.05 3.91 32.16
N PHE A 492 -21.84 4.47 33.09
CA PHE A 492 -22.37 5.82 33.00
C PHE A 492 -22.01 6.63 34.24
N PHE A 493 -21.22 7.68 34.04
CA PHE A 493 -20.77 8.60 35.08
C PHE A 493 -21.71 9.80 35.15
N ALA A 494 -22.69 9.74 36.06
CA ALA A 494 -23.70 10.79 36.22
C ALA A 494 -23.11 12.17 36.55
N GLU A 495 -21.99 12.22 37.28
CA GLU A 495 -21.29 13.46 37.64
C GLU A 495 -20.76 14.23 36.43
N THR A 496 -20.32 13.51 35.39
CA THR A 496 -19.72 14.08 34.19
C THR A 496 -20.62 13.98 32.96
N GLY A 497 -21.76 13.29 33.07
CA GLY A 497 -22.66 12.98 31.96
C GLY A 497 -22.00 12.16 30.85
N THR A 498 -21.02 11.32 31.21
CA THR A 498 -20.20 10.59 30.24
C THR A 498 -20.51 9.09 30.27
N PHE A 499 -20.75 8.53 29.09
CA PHE A 499 -20.88 7.10 28.85
C PHE A 499 -19.53 6.54 28.42
N THR A 500 -19.20 5.34 28.87
CA THR A 500 -17.96 4.64 28.52
C THR A 500 -18.24 3.18 28.17
N ILE A 501 -17.72 2.72 27.04
CA ILE A 501 -17.71 1.31 26.64
C ILE A 501 -16.24 0.88 26.52
N THR A 502 -15.86 -0.15 27.27
CA THR A 502 -14.55 -0.79 27.18
C THR A 502 -14.68 -2.11 26.45
N MET A 503 -13.97 -2.28 25.34
CA MET A 503 -14.05 -3.47 24.48
C MET A 503 -12.67 -3.92 23.98
N ASP A 504 -12.58 -5.11 23.41
CA ASP A 504 -11.36 -5.61 22.77
C ASP A 504 -10.89 -4.69 21.64
N ASN A 505 -9.56 -4.53 21.53
CA ASN A 505 -8.95 -3.89 20.38
C ASN A 505 -8.89 -4.87 19.20
N CYS A 506 -9.86 -4.77 18.30
CA CYS A 506 -9.92 -5.56 17.07
C CYS A 506 -8.77 -5.21 16.13
N ARG A 507 -7.70 -6.00 16.16
CA ARG A 507 -6.57 -5.87 15.24
C ARG A 507 -6.96 -6.41 13.88
N GLY A 508 -6.67 -5.69 12.80
CA GLY A 508 -7.00 -6.13 11.45
C GLY A 508 -7.01 -5.00 10.43
N ARG A 509 -7.60 -5.27 9.26
CA ARG A 509 -7.83 -4.27 8.20
C ARG A 509 -9.33 -4.09 7.98
N THR A 510 -9.80 -2.86 7.83
CA THR A 510 -11.21 -2.66 7.48
C THR A 510 -11.49 -3.07 6.04
N PHE A 511 -12.73 -3.43 5.76
CA PHE A 511 -13.16 -3.71 4.39
C PHE A 511 -13.00 -2.49 3.47
N SER A 512 -13.12 -1.26 3.97
CA SER A 512 -12.87 -0.05 3.16
C SER A 512 -11.42 0.07 2.72
N HIS A 513 -10.47 -0.14 3.65
CA HIS A 513 -9.05 -0.16 3.32
C HIS A 513 -8.73 -1.26 2.31
N MET A 514 -9.37 -2.42 2.45
CA MET A 514 -9.21 -3.50 1.50
C MET A 514 -9.80 -3.16 0.13
N LEU A 515 -10.97 -2.52 0.09
CA LEU A 515 -11.65 -2.10 -1.13
C LEU A 515 -10.84 -1.05 -1.90
N VAL A 516 -10.51 0.08 -1.25
CA VAL A 516 -9.75 1.19 -1.85
C VAL A 516 -8.33 0.74 -2.22
N GLY A 517 -7.74 -0.17 -1.44
CA GLY A 517 -6.47 -0.81 -1.75
C GLY A 517 -6.55 -1.96 -2.76
N ARG A 518 -7.72 -2.19 -3.40
CA ARG A 518 -8.00 -3.26 -4.38
C ARG A 518 -7.55 -4.65 -3.93
N SER A 519 -7.66 -4.93 -2.63
CA SER A 519 -7.24 -6.18 -1.98
C SER A 519 -8.40 -7.01 -1.43
N ILE A 520 -9.65 -6.55 -1.60
CA ILE A 520 -10.84 -7.36 -1.34
C ILE A 520 -10.96 -8.47 -2.40
N THR A 521 -11.20 -9.70 -1.96
CA THR A 521 -11.41 -10.88 -2.80
C THR A 521 -12.86 -11.35 -2.70
N LYS A 522 -13.28 -12.26 -3.59
CA LYS A 522 -14.61 -12.88 -3.50
C LYS A 522 -14.78 -13.60 -2.16
N GLY A 523 -13.82 -14.42 -1.72
CA GLY A 523 -13.91 -15.14 -0.45
C GLY A 523 -14.02 -14.22 0.76
N ARG A 524 -13.19 -13.18 0.85
CA ARG A 524 -13.26 -12.17 1.93
C ARG A 524 -14.58 -11.40 1.90
N PHE A 525 -15.07 -11.03 0.72
CA PHE A 525 -16.36 -10.34 0.63
C PHE A 525 -17.51 -11.27 1.03
N LEU A 526 -17.47 -12.55 0.65
CA LEU A 526 -18.44 -13.55 1.09
C LEU A 526 -18.36 -13.82 2.60
N SER A 527 -17.19 -13.74 3.24
CA SER A 527 -17.10 -13.88 4.70
C SER A 527 -17.78 -12.69 5.42
N PHE A 528 -17.64 -11.47 4.89
CA PHE A 528 -18.41 -10.32 5.34
C PHE A 528 -19.91 -10.54 5.19
N LEU A 529 -20.38 -10.98 4.02
CA LEU A 529 -21.81 -11.19 3.77
C LEU A 529 -22.41 -12.32 4.63
N ARG A 530 -21.64 -13.39 4.88
CA ARG A 530 -22.04 -14.45 5.80
C ARG A 530 -22.14 -13.95 7.24
N GLY A 531 -21.20 -13.11 7.68
CA GLY A 531 -21.25 -12.47 8.99
C GLY A 531 -22.49 -11.58 9.13
N LEU A 532 -22.79 -10.75 8.13
CA LEU A 532 -23.99 -9.91 8.13
C LEU A 532 -25.28 -10.76 8.08
N HIS A 533 -25.29 -11.83 7.30
CA HIS A 533 -26.41 -12.76 7.30
C HIS A 533 -26.63 -13.39 8.67
N ALA A 534 -25.56 -13.81 9.37
CA ALA A 534 -25.67 -14.37 10.70
C ALA A 534 -26.38 -13.39 11.65
N ILE A 535 -26.06 -12.08 11.57
CA ILE A 535 -26.77 -11.01 12.28
C ILE A 535 -28.27 -11.02 11.92
N HIS A 536 -28.62 -10.96 10.63
CA HIS A 536 -30.02 -10.90 10.17
C HIS A 536 -30.87 -12.12 10.55
N THR A 537 -30.25 -13.29 10.72
CA THR A 537 -30.96 -14.51 11.16
C THR A 537 -30.98 -14.72 12.66
N ALA A 538 -30.21 -13.93 13.41
CA ALA A 538 -30.08 -14.13 14.84
C ALA A 538 -31.41 -13.83 15.54
N LYS A 539 -31.70 -14.57 16.62
CA LYS A 539 -32.93 -14.39 17.39
C LYS A 539 -32.74 -13.41 18.53
N ARG A 540 -33.67 -12.45 18.65
CA ARG A 540 -33.68 -11.45 19.71
C ARG A 540 -33.65 -12.12 21.09
N VAL A 541 -32.85 -11.56 21.99
CA VAL A 541 -32.80 -11.97 23.39
C VAL A 541 -33.48 -10.90 24.24
N ASP A 542 -34.55 -11.28 24.94
CA ASP A 542 -35.35 -10.35 25.75
C ASP A 542 -34.73 -10.04 27.12
N LYS A 543 -33.79 -10.88 27.58
CA LYS A 543 -33.08 -10.65 28.84
C LYS A 543 -31.65 -10.19 28.54
N PRO A 544 -31.17 -9.11 29.18
CA PRO A 544 -29.79 -8.67 28.96
C PRO A 544 -28.82 -9.76 29.41
N GLY A 545 -27.78 -9.99 28.61
CA GLY A 545 -26.76 -11.01 28.86
C GLY A 545 -25.79 -10.67 30.00
N ALA A 546 -25.74 -9.40 30.42
CA ALA A 546 -24.91 -8.89 31.51
C ALA A 546 -25.69 -7.88 32.38
N GLU A 547 -25.38 -7.83 33.68
CA GLU A 547 -25.93 -6.81 34.58
C GLU A 547 -25.29 -5.45 34.31
N ALA A 548 -26.10 -4.46 33.91
CA ALA A 548 -25.66 -3.08 33.76
C ALA A 548 -25.53 -2.38 35.12
N GLN A 549 -24.68 -1.36 35.21
CA GLN A 549 -24.61 -0.51 36.41
C GLN A 549 -25.99 0.10 36.72
N PRO A 550 -26.37 0.29 38.01
CA PRO A 550 -27.71 0.79 38.37
C PRO A 550 -28.08 2.14 37.74
N SER A 551 -27.10 3.04 37.57
CA SER A 551 -27.29 4.35 36.93
C SER A 551 -27.62 4.23 35.44
N LEU A 552 -26.95 3.30 34.74
CA LEU A 552 -27.19 2.99 33.34
C LEU A 552 -28.52 2.26 33.17
N GLN A 553 -28.84 1.32 34.06
CA GLN A 553 -30.11 0.59 34.04
C GLN A 553 -31.32 1.53 34.21
N ALA A 554 -31.23 2.52 35.10
CA ALA A 554 -32.28 3.53 35.26
C ALA A 554 -32.53 4.36 33.98
N LEU A 555 -31.49 4.64 33.19
CA LEU A 555 -31.62 5.32 31.90
C LEU A 555 -32.28 4.43 30.84
N LEU A 556 -31.88 3.16 30.75
CA LEU A 556 -32.45 2.20 29.80
C LEU A 556 -33.92 1.88 30.11
N GLU A 557 -34.28 1.82 31.40
CA GLU A 557 -35.67 1.64 31.84
C GLU A 557 -36.55 2.87 31.56
N ARG A 558 -35.98 4.08 31.55
CA ARG A 558 -36.73 5.31 31.19
C ARG A 558 -37.26 5.22 29.77
N ASP A 559 -36.42 4.78 28.83
CA ASP A 559 -36.77 4.63 27.42
C ASP A 559 -37.81 3.51 27.22
N SER A 560 -37.58 2.36 27.85
CA SER A 560 -38.50 1.21 27.82
C SER A 560 -39.91 1.59 28.33
N ARG A 561 -40.00 2.39 29.40
CA ARG A 561 -41.27 2.88 29.97
C ARG A 561 -41.98 3.91 29.08
N GLN A 562 -41.22 4.75 28.36
CA GLN A 562 -41.81 5.73 27.43
C GLN A 562 -42.43 5.06 26.20
N ARG A 563 -41.87 3.92 25.77
CA ARG A 563 -42.34 3.18 24.60
C ARG A 563 -43.59 2.31 24.87
N GLY A 564 -43.67 1.69 26.04
CA GLY A 564 -44.75 0.73 26.37
C GLY A 564 -44.77 -0.48 25.41
N ASP A 565 -45.93 -1.11 25.21
CA ASP A 565 -46.13 -2.30 24.35
C ASP A 565 -46.15 -2.00 22.84
N ARG A 566 -45.70 -0.82 22.40
CA ARG A 566 -45.77 -0.45 20.98
C ARG A 566 -44.72 -1.21 20.14
N PRO A 567 -45.12 -1.81 19.00
CA PRO A 567 -44.20 -2.50 18.12
C PRO A 567 -43.13 -1.54 17.59
N VAL A 568 -41.93 -2.06 17.30
CA VAL A 568 -40.84 -1.25 16.71
C VAL A 568 -41.30 -0.80 15.33
N ASP A 569 -41.21 0.50 15.05
CA ASP A 569 -41.34 0.99 13.69
C ASP A 569 -40.01 0.79 12.95
N ILE A 570 -39.93 -0.27 12.14
CA ILE A 570 -38.75 -0.57 11.33
C ILE A 570 -38.48 0.49 10.24
N TYR A 571 -39.45 1.38 9.98
CA TYR A 571 -39.34 2.44 8.98
C TYR A 571 -38.85 3.77 9.54
N ALA A 572 -38.68 3.92 10.85
CA ALA A 572 -38.37 5.20 11.52
C ALA A 572 -37.10 5.92 11.00
N ASN A 573 -36.22 5.19 10.32
CA ASN A 573 -34.98 5.71 9.74
C ASN A 573 -35.05 6.06 8.23
N TYR A 574 -36.22 5.98 7.60
CA TYR A 574 -36.43 6.23 6.17
C TYR A 574 -37.00 7.64 5.91
N CYS A 575 -38.27 7.76 5.49
CA CYS A 575 -38.88 9.00 4.97
C CYS A 575 -38.83 10.13 5.98
N ASP A 576 -39.27 9.86 7.22
CA ASP A 576 -39.26 10.81 8.32
C ASP A 576 -37.87 11.43 8.57
N LYS A 577 -36.84 10.58 8.58
CA LYS A 577 -35.45 10.99 8.79
C LYS A 577 -34.93 11.82 7.62
N LEU A 578 -35.27 11.43 6.39
CA LEU A 578 -34.92 12.15 5.18
C LEU A 578 -35.53 13.55 5.18
N CYS A 579 -36.83 13.68 5.44
CA CYS A 579 -37.56 14.94 5.48
C CYS A 579 -36.99 15.89 6.53
N ARG A 580 -36.86 15.42 7.78
CA ARG A 580 -36.30 16.23 8.89
C ARG A 580 -34.89 16.74 8.56
N ARG A 581 -34.07 15.91 7.91
CA ARG A 581 -32.70 16.30 7.53
C ARG A 581 -32.68 17.29 6.37
N TYR A 582 -33.51 17.08 5.36
CA TYR A 582 -33.62 18.00 4.23
C TYR A 582 -34.09 19.38 4.67
N GLU A 583 -35.09 19.44 5.55
CA GLU A 583 -35.60 20.70 6.09
C GLU A 583 -34.59 21.41 6.99
N ARG A 584 -33.93 20.68 7.90
CA ARG A 584 -32.91 21.24 8.80
C ARG A 584 -31.72 21.84 8.06
N HIS A 585 -31.37 21.29 6.90
CA HIS A 585 -30.20 21.68 6.10
C HIS A 585 -30.58 22.24 4.72
N ARG A 586 -31.74 22.90 4.61
CA ARG A 586 -32.28 23.38 3.33
C ARG A 586 -31.30 24.24 2.54
N ASP A 587 -30.60 25.16 3.21
CA ASP A 587 -29.60 26.03 2.58
C ASP A 587 -28.46 25.22 1.90
N CYS A 588 -28.06 24.10 2.49
CA CYS A 588 -27.02 23.22 1.93
C CYS A 588 -27.50 22.55 0.65
N TYR A 589 -28.75 22.07 0.61
CA TYR A 589 -29.32 21.43 -0.57
C TYR A 589 -29.64 22.44 -1.68
N ASP A 590 -30.15 23.62 -1.32
CA ASP A 590 -30.45 24.69 -2.28
C ASP A 590 -29.19 25.20 -2.97
N ALA A 591 -28.05 25.25 -2.26
CA ALA A 591 -26.75 25.60 -2.82
C ALA A 591 -26.25 24.62 -3.89
N LEU A 592 -26.72 23.37 -3.87
CA LEU A 592 -26.37 22.35 -4.88
C LEU A 592 -27.24 22.42 -6.15
N GLY A 593 -28.23 23.33 -6.17
CA GLY A 593 -29.06 23.61 -7.33
C GLY A 593 -30.28 22.69 -7.51
N PRO A 594 -31.02 22.84 -8.62
CA PRO A 594 -32.35 22.23 -8.79
C PRO A 594 -32.34 20.70 -8.85
N LEU A 595 -31.19 20.09 -9.16
CA LEU A 595 -31.05 18.64 -9.15
C LEU A 595 -31.29 18.05 -7.75
N ALA A 596 -30.85 18.73 -6.69
CA ALA A 596 -31.04 18.28 -5.31
C ALA A 596 -32.52 18.17 -4.95
N GLY A 597 -33.32 19.19 -5.26
CA GLY A 597 -34.77 19.18 -5.04
C GLY A 597 -35.50 18.11 -5.87
N SER A 598 -35.09 17.91 -7.13
CA SER A 598 -35.65 16.85 -7.98
C SER A 598 -35.37 15.45 -7.42
N LEU A 599 -34.14 15.19 -6.97
CA LEU A 599 -33.77 13.92 -6.35
C LEU A 599 -34.48 13.71 -5.03
N PHE A 600 -34.58 14.74 -4.18
CA PHE A 600 -35.34 14.68 -2.93
C PHE A 600 -36.78 14.22 -3.18
N ASN A 601 -37.50 14.86 -4.11
CA ASN A 601 -38.90 14.51 -4.40
C ASN A 601 -39.05 13.06 -4.88
N ARG A 602 -38.16 12.60 -5.77
CA ARG A 602 -38.17 11.22 -6.29
C ARG A 602 -37.88 10.19 -5.19
N ILE A 603 -36.95 10.50 -4.29
CA ILE A 603 -36.60 9.62 -3.17
C ILE A 603 -37.73 9.60 -2.15
N HIS A 604 -38.29 10.77 -1.81
CA HIS A 604 -39.42 10.92 -0.91
C HIS A 604 -40.63 10.10 -1.38
N GLU A 605 -41.07 10.27 -2.63
CA GLU A 605 -42.19 9.51 -3.21
C GLU A 605 -41.95 8.00 -3.15
N PHE A 606 -40.72 7.57 -3.42
CA PHE A 606 -40.35 6.16 -3.32
C PHE A 606 -40.43 5.64 -1.88
N LEU A 607 -39.87 6.36 -0.90
CA LEU A 607 -39.86 5.94 0.50
C LEU A 607 -41.27 5.94 1.08
N ASP A 608 -42.07 6.98 0.81
CA ASP A 608 -43.46 7.07 1.23
C ASP A 608 -44.28 5.87 0.71
N THR A 609 -44.12 5.53 -0.57
CA THR A 609 -44.76 4.33 -1.15
C THR A 609 -44.23 3.04 -0.52
N TYR A 610 -42.92 2.94 -0.30
CA TYR A 610 -42.27 1.76 0.28
C TYR A 610 -42.76 1.47 1.70
N GLU A 611 -42.92 2.51 2.51
CA GLU A 611 -43.44 2.45 3.87
C GLU A 611 -44.95 2.14 3.88
N ALA A 612 -45.74 2.85 3.06
CA ALA A 612 -47.18 2.65 2.96
C ALA A 612 -47.57 1.23 2.50
N GLU A 613 -46.77 0.63 1.62
CA GLU A 613 -46.97 -0.74 1.13
C GLU A 613 -46.37 -1.82 2.05
N GLY A 614 -45.68 -1.43 3.14
CA GLY A 614 -45.12 -2.38 4.09
C GLY A 614 -44.04 -3.29 3.49
N LYS A 615 -43.20 -2.76 2.59
CA LYS A 615 -42.19 -3.54 1.82
C LYS A 615 -40.92 -3.90 2.59
N GLY A 616 -40.76 -3.38 3.81
CA GLY A 616 -39.65 -3.70 4.71
C GLY A 616 -39.67 -5.16 5.12
N VAL A 617 -38.47 -5.71 5.35
CA VAL A 617 -38.33 -7.08 5.85
C VAL A 617 -37.77 -7.02 7.25
N HIS A 618 -38.61 -7.36 8.21
CA HIS A 618 -38.25 -7.42 9.62
C HIS A 618 -37.16 -8.47 9.90
N ALA A 619 -36.16 -8.06 10.68
CA ALA A 619 -35.23 -8.92 11.37
C ALA A 619 -35.20 -8.58 12.86
N ASP A 620 -35.06 -9.61 13.68
CA ASP A 620 -34.94 -9.52 15.14
C ASP A 620 -33.65 -8.77 15.57
N VAL A 621 -32.61 -8.86 14.74
CA VAL A 621 -31.32 -8.20 14.93
C VAL A 621 -30.80 -7.64 13.60
N ILE A 622 -30.45 -6.36 13.59
CA ILE A 622 -29.72 -5.69 12.51
C ILE A 622 -28.50 -4.96 13.08
N HIS A 623 -27.49 -4.73 12.25
CA HIS A 623 -26.34 -3.89 12.60
C HIS A 623 -26.72 -2.40 12.57
N GLY A 624 -27.50 -1.99 11.57
CA GLY A 624 -27.95 -0.61 11.32
C GLY A 624 -26.94 0.30 10.61
N ASP A 625 -25.69 -0.12 10.45
CA ASP A 625 -24.66 0.62 9.70
C ASP A 625 -23.49 -0.26 9.22
N PRO A 626 -23.74 -1.38 8.52
CA PRO A 626 -22.69 -2.30 8.06
C PRO A 626 -21.99 -1.77 6.79
N VAL A 627 -21.57 -0.50 6.79
CA VAL A 627 -20.64 0.01 5.77
C VAL A 627 -19.27 -0.65 5.94
N PHE A 628 -18.47 -0.69 4.89
CA PHE A 628 -17.19 -1.40 4.90
C PHE A 628 -16.17 -0.86 5.94
N SER A 629 -16.35 0.37 6.42
CA SER A 629 -15.47 0.95 7.45
C SER A 629 -15.73 0.35 8.82
N ASN A 630 -16.92 -0.22 9.00
CA ASN A 630 -17.44 -0.77 10.25
C ASN A 630 -17.28 -2.30 10.33
N ALA A 631 -16.49 -2.89 9.42
CA ALA A 631 -16.11 -4.30 9.48
C ALA A 631 -14.60 -4.45 9.34
N ILE A 632 -14.02 -5.27 10.21
CA ILE A 632 -12.59 -5.54 10.31
C ILE A 632 -12.37 -7.02 9.99
N LEU A 633 -11.44 -7.30 9.08
CA LEU A 633 -10.92 -8.65 8.86
C LEU A 633 -9.66 -8.85 9.70
N SER A 634 -9.61 -9.94 10.46
CA SER A 634 -8.47 -10.32 11.29
C SER A 634 -7.20 -10.54 10.45
N PRO A 635 -5.98 -10.41 11.02
CA PRO A 635 -4.73 -10.48 10.24
C PRO A 635 -4.42 -11.84 9.60
N ASP A 636 -5.11 -12.89 10.05
CA ASP A 636 -5.09 -14.26 9.54
C ASP A 636 -6.23 -14.55 8.55
N ASP A 637 -7.02 -13.53 8.18
CA ASP A 637 -8.18 -13.60 7.31
C ASP A 637 -9.28 -14.58 7.75
N SER A 638 -9.29 -15.01 9.02
CA SER A 638 -10.21 -16.05 9.50
C SER A 638 -11.54 -15.51 10.01
N THR A 639 -11.54 -14.30 10.56
CA THR A 639 -12.67 -13.75 11.32
C THR A 639 -13.02 -12.33 10.84
N VAL A 640 -14.31 -12.11 10.61
CA VAL A 640 -14.86 -10.77 10.37
C VAL A 640 -15.49 -10.27 11.67
N THR A 641 -15.06 -9.10 12.12
CA THR A 641 -15.60 -8.43 13.30
C THR A 641 -16.29 -7.13 12.90
N PHE A 642 -17.56 -7.00 13.25
CA PHE A 642 -18.37 -5.81 13.04
C PHE A 642 -18.27 -4.85 14.24
N ILE A 643 -18.28 -3.54 13.98
CA ILE A 643 -18.14 -2.50 14.99
C ILE A 643 -19.09 -1.32 14.70
N ASP A 644 -19.29 -0.43 15.68
CA ASP A 644 -20.14 0.77 15.53
C ASP A 644 -21.60 0.47 15.13
N VAL A 645 -22.20 -0.52 15.80
CA VAL A 645 -23.63 -0.84 15.70
C VAL A 645 -24.52 0.34 16.10
N ARG A 646 -25.72 0.42 15.52
CA ARG A 646 -26.66 1.51 15.81
C ARG A 646 -27.52 1.25 17.03
N GLY A 647 -28.18 0.08 17.09
CA GLY A 647 -29.07 -0.33 18.18
C GLY A 647 -30.21 0.66 18.52
N GLN A 648 -30.60 1.50 17.57
CA GLN A 648 -31.65 2.51 17.74
C GLN A 648 -32.34 2.81 16.40
N LEU A 649 -33.68 2.88 16.41
CA LEU A 649 -34.50 3.31 15.28
C LEU A 649 -35.36 4.52 15.69
N GLY A 650 -35.13 5.66 15.04
CA GLY A 650 -35.70 6.92 15.51
C GLY A 650 -35.23 7.22 16.94
N ASP A 651 -36.17 7.35 17.86
CA ASP A 651 -35.87 7.55 19.29
C ASP A 651 -35.85 6.23 20.07
N ALA A 652 -36.30 5.10 19.50
CA ALA A 652 -36.47 3.84 20.21
C ALA A 652 -35.19 2.98 20.22
N LEU A 653 -34.73 2.56 21.41
CA LEU A 653 -33.68 1.55 21.56
C LEU A 653 -34.20 0.17 21.13
N THR A 654 -33.47 -0.50 20.23
CA THR A 654 -33.90 -1.78 19.65
C THR A 654 -32.74 -2.47 18.91
N THR A 655 -32.73 -3.80 18.92
CA THR A 655 -31.88 -4.59 17.99
C THR A 655 -32.56 -4.83 16.65
N GLU A 656 -33.90 -4.76 16.61
CA GLU A 656 -34.72 -5.07 15.44
C GLU A 656 -34.61 -3.99 14.35
N GLY A 657 -34.90 -4.38 13.10
CA GLY A 657 -35.06 -3.43 12.01
C GLY A 657 -35.31 -4.07 10.65
N ASP A 658 -35.08 -3.31 9.59
CA ASP A 658 -35.30 -3.74 8.21
C ASP A 658 -34.00 -4.26 7.57
N ILE A 659 -34.00 -5.51 7.09
CA ILE A 659 -32.87 -6.12 6.36
C ILE A 659 -32.48 -5.27 5.14
N HIS A 660 -33.45 -4.66 4.44
CA HIS A 660 -33.14 -3.82 3.29
C HIS A 660 -32.27 -2.61 3.66
N TYR A 661 -32.38 -2.11 4.90
CA TYR A 661 -31.59 -0.97 5.36
C TYR A 661 -30.10 -1.33 5.45
N ASP A 662 -29.77 -2.46 6.10
CA ASP A 662 -28.40 -2.95 6.24
C ASP A 662 -27.80 -3.35 4.90
N LEU A 663 -28.57 -4.02 4.04
CA LEU A 663 -28.13 -4.36 2.69
C LEU A 663 -27.89 -3.12 1.81
N ALA A 664 -28.69 -2.07 1.97
CA ALA A 664 -28.45 -0.79 1.30
C ALA A 664 -27.20 -0.06 1.82
N LYS A 665 -26.81 -0.26 3.08
CA LYS A 665 -25.54 0.24 3.64
C LYS A 665 -24.32 -0.48 3.06
N VAL A 666 -24.44 -1.78 2.80
CA VAL A 666 -23.41 -2.52 2.04
C VAL A 666 -23.32 -1.97 0.62
N LEU A 667 -24.45 -1.79 -0.06
CA LEU A 667 -24.49 -1.21 -1.41
C LEU A 667 -23.97 0.23 -1.46
N GLN A 668 -24.13 1.01 -0.38
CA GLN A 668 -23.53 2.34 -0.28
C GLN A 668 -22.01 2.27 -0.47
N SER A 669 -21.36 1.31 0.20
CA SER A 669 -19.93 1.02 0.03
C SER A 669 -19.62 0.61 -1.42
N LEU A 670 -20.43 -0.30 -1.98
CA LEU A 670 -20.28 -0.81 -3.35
C LEU A 670 -20.59 0.23 -4.44
N CYS A 671 -21.26 1.34 -4.12
CA CYS A 671 -21.48 2.44 -5.05
C CYS A 671 -20.27 3.38 -5.15
N GLY A 672 -19.25 3.22 -4.29
CA GLY A 672 -18.05 4.06 -4.29
C GLY A 672 -17.97 5.04 -3.12
N TYR A 673 -18.81 4.90 -2.10
CA TYR A 673 -18.79 5.72 -0.89
C TYR A 673 -17.39 5.77 -0.24
N ASP A 674 -16.76 4.61 -0.05
CA ASP A 674 -15.45 4.53 0.59
C ASP A 674 -14.36 5.20 -0.25
N HIS A 675 -14.39 5.09 -1.57
CA HIS A 675 -13.40 5.73 -2.44
C HIS A 675 -13.45 7.26 -2.31
N ILE A 676 -14.64 7.85 -2.23
CA ILE A 676 -14.84 9.30 -2.06
C ILE A 676 -14.28 9.75 -0.71
N LEU A 677 -14.56 9.02 0.38
CA LEU A 677 -14.04 9.36 1.70
C LEU A 677 -12.50 9.32 1.74
N PHE A 678 -11.89 8.25 1.22
CA PHE A 678 -10.42 8.12 1.20
C PHE A 678 -9.74 9.17 0.32
N GLN A 679 -10.33 9.54 -0.82
CA GLN A 679 -9.78 10.61 -1.66
C GLN A 679 -9.83 11.97 -0.95
N SER A 680 -10.89 12.23 -0.17
CA SER A 680 -11.05 13.48 0.57
C SER A 680 -10.08 13.65 1.74
N ASP A 681 -9.72 12.55 2.42
CA ASP A 681 -8.76 12.57 3.53
C ASP A 681 -7.32 12.78 3.07
N ASN A 682 -6.99 12.42 1.81
CA ASN A 682 -5.66 12.57 1.22
C ASN A 682 -5.43 13.92 0.52
N GLY A 683 -6.35 14.88 0.64
CA GLY A 683 -6.17 16.24 0.13
C GLY A 683 -6.21 16.37 -1.40
N HIS A 684 -6.82 15.42 -2.11
CA HIS A 684 -7.08 15.58 -3.54
C HIS A 684 -8.08 16.70 -3.79
N ASP A 685 -7.86 17.50 -4.84
CA ASP A 685 -8.79 18.55 -5.26
C ASP A 685 -10.05 17.91 -5.88
N LEU A 686 -11.11 17.85 -5.10
CA LEU A 686 -12.38 17.21 -5.50
C LEU A 686 -13.26 18.12 -6.37
N ALA A 687 -12.84 19.37 -6.61
CA ALA A 687 -13.58 20.31 -7.46
C ALA A 687 -13.72 19.80 -8.91
N GLU A 688 -12.73 19.07 -9.43
CA GLU A 688 -12.77 18.51 -10.79
C GLU A 688 -13.78 17.36 -10.95
N TYR A 689 -14.12 16.64 -9.88
CA TYR A 689 -15.08 15.52 -9.93
C TYR A 689 -16.53 15.99 -9.85
N ALA A 690 -16.75 17.20 -9.32
CA ALA A 690 -18.06 17.83 -9.23
C ALA A 690 -18.57 18.35 -10.60
N SER A 691 -17.69 18.67 -11.55
CA SER A 691 -18.07 19.26 -12.85
C SER A 691 -18.71 18.29 -13.84
N GLY A 692 -18.61 16.98 -13.60
CA GLY A 692 -19.19 15.93 -14.46
C GLY A 692 -18.28 15.45 -15.60
N ASP A 693 -17.17 16.13 -15.88
CA ASP A 693 -16.29 15.82 -17.02
C ASP A 693 -15.42 14.57 -16.82
N LYS A 694 -15.15 14.20 -15.56
CA LYS A 694 -14.39 13.00 -15.19
C LYS A 694 -15.29 11.99 -14.48
N PRO A 695 -15.08 10.67 -14.65
CA PRO A 695 -15.77 9.66 -13.86
C PRO A 695 -15.40 9.80 -12.38
N LEU A 696 -16.34 9.46 -11.48
CA LEU A 696 -16.12 9.50 -10.03
C LEU A 696 -15.04 8.51 -9.57
N LEU A 697 -14.92 7.41 -10.30
CA LEU A 697 -13.99 6.31 -10.05
C LEU A 697 -13.18 6.06 -11.31
N ASP A 698 -11.96 5.55 -11.16
CA ASP A 698 -11.21 5.07 -12.32
C ASP A 698 -11.79 3.74 -12.84
N GLU A 699 -11.39 3.34 -14.05
CA GLU A 699 -11.91 2.13 -14.72
C GLU A 699 -11.69 0.85 -13.90
N ALA A 700 -10.59 0.78 -13.14
CA ALA A 700 -10.25 -0.40 -12.35
C ALA A 700 -11.14 -0.50 -11.10
N ASP A 701 -11.38 0.61 -10.41
CA ASP A 701 -12.31 0.68 -9.27
C ASP A 701 -13.74 0.38 -9.70
N ASP A 702 -14.21 0.97 -10.80
CA ASP A 702 -15.58 0.73 -11.29
C ASP A 702 -15.77 -0.74 -11.72
N SER A 703 -14.77 -1.35 -12.35
CA SER A 703 -14.80 -2.78 -12.69
C SER A 703 -14.83 -3.66 -11.44
N LEU A 704 -14.06 -3.34 -10.40
CA LEU A 704 -14.03 -4.10 -9.15
C LEU A 704 -15.38 -4.01 -8.42
N LEU A 705 -15.92 -2.80 -8.28
CA LEU A 705 -17.21 -2.58 -7.63
C LEU A 705 -18.35 -3.27 -8.38
N SER A 706 -18.31 -3.25 -9.72
CA SER A 706 -19.28 -3.97 -10.55
C SER A 706 -19.24 -5.48 -10.28
N GLU A 707 -18.04 -6.08 -10.24
CA GLU A 707 -17.84 -7.49 -9.94
C GLU A 707 -18.35 -7.86 -8.53
N LEU A 708 -17.99 -7.08 -7.51
CA LEU A 708 -18.48 -7.27 -6.14
C LEU A 708 -20.00 -7.08 -6.02
N THR A 709 -20.57 -6.15 -6.78
CA THR A 709 -22.03 -5.94 -6.81
C THR A 709 -22.76 -7.16 -7.36
N GLU A 710 -22.23 -7.82 -8.40
CA GLU A 710 -22.84 -9.05 -8.91
C GLU A 710 -22.71 -10.19 -7.88
N TYR A 711 -21.54 -10.35 -7.24
CA TYR A 711 -21.38 -11.31 -6.13
C TYR A 711 -22.33 -11.04 -4.96
N PHE A 712 -22.60 -9.78 -4.65
CA PHE A 712 -23.57 -9.38 -3.64
C PHE A 712 -24.97 -9.87 -4.00
N PHE A 713 -25.46 -9.58 -5.21
CA PHE A 713 -26.80 -10.01 -5.64
C PHE A 713 -26.93 -11.52 -5.82
N ASP A 714 -25.87 -12.20 -6.28
CA ASP A 714 -25.82 -13.66 -6.31
C ASP A 714 -25.96 -14.24 -4.91
N PHE A 715 -25.18 -13.74 -3.95
CA PHE A 715 -25.27 -14.18 -2.55
C PHE A 715 -26.67 -13.93 -1.97
N LEU A 716 -27.29 -12.78 -2.24
CA LEU A 716 -28.63 -12.48 -1.76
C LEU A 716 -29.67 -13.48 -2.29
N ARG A 717 -29.63 -13.77 -3.59
CA ARG A 717 -30.53 -14.73 -4.24
C ARG A 717 -30.37 -16.14 -3.69
N ASP A 718 -29.13 -16.54 -3.41
CA ASP A 718 -28.81 -17.91 -3.04
C ASP A 718 -29.01 -18.17 -1.53
N THR A 719 -28.98 -17.12 -0.69
CA THR A 719 -28.98 -17.27 0.78
C THR A 719 -30.23 -16.72 1.47
N TYR A 720 -30.80 -15.60 1.00
CA TYR A 720 -32.03 -15.06 1.58
C TYR A 720 -33.25 -15.74 0.94
N SER A 721 -34.14 -16.27 1.77
CA SER A 721 -35.35 -16.97 1.31
C SER A 721 -36.40 -16.07 0.67
N MET A 722 -36.29 -14.75 0.90
CA MET A 722 -37.18 -13.71 0.39
C MET A 722 -36.65 -13.10 -0.91
N HIS A 723 -37.57 -12.64 -1.75
CA HIS A 723 -37.18 -12.01 -3.01
C HIS A 723 -36.75 -10.55 -2.79
N LEU A 724 -35.43 -10.32 -2.75
CA LEU A 724 -34.83 -9.00 -2.60
C LEU A 724 -34.59 -8.34 -3.97
N HIS A 725 -35.37 -7.30 -4.30
CA HIS A 725 -35.25 -6.63 -5.58
C HIS A 725 -34.07 -5.64 -5.62
N ARG A 726 -33.16 -5.82 -6.61
CA ARG A 726 -32.05 -4.90 -6.90
C ARG A 726 -32.48 -3.43 -7.00
N LYS A 727 -33.60 -3.17 -7.67
CA LYS A 727 -34.16 -1.82 -7.82
C LYS A 727 -34.54 -1.17 -6.49
N THR A 728 -35.16 -1.93 -5.58
CA THR A 728 -35.56 -1.43 -4.25
C THR A 728 -34.33 -1.08 -3.43
N LEU A 729 -33.36 -2.00 -3.34
CA LEU A 729 -32.14 -1.81 -2.59
C LEU A 729 -31.31 -0.61 -3.10
N LEU A 730 -31.19 -0.42 -4.42
CA LEU A 730 -30.50 0.74 -5.00
C LEU A 730 -31.19 2.07 -4.68
N ARG A 731 -32.54 2.11 -4.68
CA ARG A 731 -33.28 3.34 -4.34
C ARG A 731 -33.16 3.69 -2.85
N ILE A 732 -33.17 2.69 -1.97
CA ILE A 732 -32.85 2.89 -0.54
C ILE A 732 -31.40 3.37 -0.40
N THR A 733 -30.45 2.76 -1.12
CA THR A 733 -29.04 3.18 -1.09
C THR A 733 -28.89 4.65 -1.50
N ALA A 734 -29.60 5.09 -2.53
CA ALA A 734 -29.61 6.49 -2.95
C ALA A 734 -30.16 7.43 -1.86
N SER A 735 -31.22 7.04 -1.14
CA SER A 735 -31.73 7.82 -0.01
C SER A 735 -30.71 7.98 1.11
N LEU A 736 -29.98 6.90 1.42
CA LEU A 736 -28.91 6.91 2.41
C LEU A 736 -27.78 7.86 1.99
N ILE A 737 -27.31 7.79 0.74
CA ILE A 737 -26.26 8.68 0.20
C ILE A 737 -26.72 10.14 0.22
N PHE A 738 -27.95 10.42 -0.23
CA PHE A 738 -28.51 11.78 -0.23
C PHE A 738 -28.58 12.38 1.18
N SER A 739 -28.93 11.54 2.17
CA SER A 739 -29.00 11.95 3.57
C SER A 739 -27.64 12.25 4.21
N LEU A 740 -26.52 11.89 3.58
CA LEU A 740 -25.16 12.16 4.10
C LEU A 740 -24.61 13.52 3.67
N ILE A 741 -25.15 14.12 2.60
CA ILE A 741 -24.68 15.39 2.03
C ILE A 741 -24.39 16.47 3.11
N PRO A 742 -25.31 16.79 4.04
CA PRO A 742 -25.09 17.87 5.01
C PRO A 742 -24.20 17.47 6.20
N LEU A 743 -23.81 16.19 6.31
CA LEU A 743 -22.97 15.68 7.39
C LEU A 743 -21.48 15.68 7.01
N HIS A 744 -21.17 15.91 5.74
CA HIS A 744 -19.81 16.01 5.23
C HIS A 744 -19.44 17.47 4.94
N ARG A 745 -18.16 17.71 4.64
CA ARG A 745 -17.71 19.06 4.30
C ARG A 745 -18.42 19.56 3.04
N PRO A 746 -18.72 20.87 2.92
CA PRO A 746 -19.49 21.41 1.79
C PRO A 746 -18.96 21.04 0.41
N GLU A 747 -17.64 20.87 0.26
CA GLU A 747 -16.98 20.51 -1.00
C GLU A 747 -17.38 19.11 -1.50
N LEU A 748 -17.76 18.22 -0.59
CA LEU A 748 -18.22 16.86 -0.92
C LEU A 748 -19.69 16.81 -1.33
N GLY A 749 -20.47 17.87 -1.08
CA GLY A 749 -21.91 17.88 -1.34
C GLY A 749 -22.26 17.59 -2.80
N ALA A 750 -21.55 18.22 -3.74
CA ALA A 750 -21.76 18.00 -5.18
C ALA A 750 -21.37 16.58 -5.62
N VAL A 751 -20.30 16.02 -5.04
CA VAL A 751 -19.82 14.66 -5.33
C VAL A 751 -20.83 13.62 -4.83
N PHE A 752 -21.34 13.75 -3.59
CA PHE A 752 -22.38 12.88 -3.06
C PHE A 752 -23.71 13.01 -3.79
N LEU A 753 -24.07 14.23 -4.23
CA LEU A 753 -25.26 14.43 -5.06
C LEU A 753 -25.15 13.71 -6.40
N ARG A 754 -23.99 13.79 -7.05
CA ARG A 754 -23.71 13.05 -8.29
C ARG A 754 -23.75 11.54 -8.06
N LEU A 755 -23.12 11.05 -6.99
CA LEU A 755 -23.16 9.63 -6.64
C LEU A 755 -24.61 9.16 -6.43
N CYS A 756 -25.41 9.93 -5.68
CA CYS A 756 -26.83 9.65 -5.47
C CYS A 756 -27.60 9.57 -6.80
N LYS A 757 -27.34 10.49 -7.74
CA LYS A 757 -27.94 10.47 -9.08
C LYS A 757 -27.57 9.19 -9.84
N GLU A 758 -26.29 8.85 -9.89
CA GLU A 758 -25.80 7.65 -10.58
C GLU A 758 -26.41 6.36 -9.99
N THR A 759 -26.51 6.27 -8.65
CA THR A 759 -27.21 5.17 -7.97
C THR A 759 -28.70 5.09 -8.34
N MET A 760 -29.39 6.23 -8.41
CA MET A 760 -30.79 6.30 -8.86
C MET A 760 -30.96 5.89 -10.33
N ASP A 761 -30.04 6.29 -11.20
CA ASP A 761 -30.07 5.94 -12.62
C ASP A 761 -29.84 4.44 -12.83
N ARG A 762 -28.88 3.84 -12.09
CA ARG A 762 -28.66 2.38 -12.05
C ARG A 762 -29.94 1.62 -11.67
N ALA A 763 -30.77 2.17 -10.78
CA ALA A 763 -32.05 1.55 -10.42
C ALA A 763 -33.11 1.59 -11.54
N ASN A 764 -33.01 2.50 -12.51
CA ASN A 764 -33.99 2.67 -13.58
C ASN A 764 -33.59 1.95 -14.89
N HIS A 765 -32.29 1.84 -15.19
CA HIS A 765 -31.79 1.25 -16.44
C HIS A 765 -31.88 -0.29 -16.53
N MET A 766 -32.42 -0.98 -15.51
CA MET A 766 -32.51 -2.44 -15.48
C MET A 766 -33.82 -3.03 -16.04
N VAL A 767 -34.69 -2.22 -16.67
CA VAL A 767 -35.85 -2.75 -17.41
C VAL A 767 -35.42 -3.06 -18.84
N GLY A 768 -34.86 -4.25 -19.06
CA GLY A 768 -34.66 -4.75 -20.43
C GLY A 768 -33.48 -5.69 -20.61
N HIS A 769 -33.50 -6.88 -20.02
CA HIS A 769 -32.82 -8.07 -20.53
C HIS A 769 -33.61 -9.30 -20.06
N MET A 770 -34.79 -9.51 -20.65
CA MET A 770 -35.30 -10.88 -20.81
C MET A 770 -34.81 -11.38 -22.17
N PRO A 771 -34.16 -12.54 -22.28
CA PRO A 771 -33.85 -13.14 -23.57
C PRO A 771 -35.17 -13.56 -24.19
N ASN A 772 -35.52 -12.97 -25.34
CA ASN A 772 -36.61 -13.47 -26.17
C ASN A 772 -36.26 -14.90 -26.58
N GLY A 773 -36.95 -15.87 -25.98
CA GLY A 773 -37.00 -17.24 -26.47
C GLY A 773 -37.58 -17.22 -27.87
N SER A 774 -36.76 -17.63 -28.84
CA SER A 774 -37.19 -17.95 -30.19
C SER A 774 -38.12 -19.17 -30.13
N ASN A 775 -39.43 -18.93 -30.09
CA ASN A 775 -40.42 -19.92 -30.50
C ASN A 775 -40.36 -20.06 -32.02
N GLY A 776 -39.62 -21.06 -32.50
CA GLY A 776 -39.75 -21.57 -33.85
C GLY A 776 -40.81 -22.66 -33.88
N SER A 777 -41.98 -22.36 -34.45
CA SER A 777 -42.91 -23.36 -34.96
C SER A 777 -43.35 -22.95 -36.35
N THR A 778 -42.97 -23.79 -37.32
CA THR A 778 -43.41 -23.89 -38.73
C THR A 778 -43.18 -22.70 -39.65
#